data_AF-A0AAW5VWL3-F1
#
_entry.id   AF-A0AAW5VWL3-F1
#
_cell.length_a   1.000
_cell.length_b   1.000
_cell.length_c   1.000
_cell.angle_alpha   90.00
_cell.angle_beta   90.00
_cell.angle_gamma   90.00
#
_symmetry.space_group_name_H-M   'P 1'
#
loop_
_entity.id
_entity.type
_entity.pdbx_description
1 polymer ?
#
loop_
_entity_poly.entity_id
_entity_poly.type
_entity_poly.pdbx_seq_one_letter_code
_entity_poly.pdbx_strand_id
1 'polypeptide(L)'
;MKLTKLYAALALAIAPLSAHALEDRAVTDASGRTVFIARFFDMGDGPFDERHNTSFWSWQGHEAYKNEIVDGLSYWAEILQIQGNNPPTIVNIGTSDEPGNAYGGSPTANDGQSSLAQMQQSIFGLSPAEGTLPLGGHGFFGLGQDDYATNPAFTQTPLTGKDSVLLTAIHEVAHGLGVLSSVEDRGGINDIQPYFEDQLNSWTQLLRDDNGNPAQADQKILCNGCDTSYDPDAFDLRQDKGFLIGANIEQVLASGLRGVPVKILGENGSIDDNFMSHIELRNSVMSHQNYRNYSGFMEAELAVLQDIGYTIDRANFFGRSIYGDGLELVNTQGFFARNAEGTQYLPGQYNQSTLGLGLHIYGSNNQVRQAADLLAAGSGGAGIRIDGENNTLVIDPGVKIYADGLNGQGIQFAYGRGHTLVHRGDIQATGPQGVGLRFDFGTNSLGNVVERRGSYIRSINGVDQALLPELNGPLVQQADISGRVAGQEAAILISDNAYVGRINLMQGAQIEGDIISHYAERDNNNQLRLTTLSFGQAADTMGRSIGQPDATFHLSYAGNITGKDNLTLSFDGGTTKLDGTLQVHSATIQEAATLGGNASFDLASGNALINAGTLAPGNSVGLINVNGNFQQTATGRLLAEFNGKGGHDTLAVSGHADLAGTLQLTPTADWYQNSWSVDTGSFVEATSYSGSFGTTQIASVSPTLRFDVAPLGNERYHLSATRANNAYSQYGRDENQQEAGQALFKLAAAGPASAQGLFQTLDFSATDGSQISAALDQISPAGYSAAMAGSLMHERSIMQTARQGLSQSMLRPGTDWQGYALVFGSSGDQNTRGSMLGYDAHSYGLILGGGRALESAPDFAVGAQLDISDLSVKPDAPYSGKSKATAFGLAAHLQYRPGARDGLFAFSGLRLGLEQADMRRQIAIGDYQATHSSDWTGRNLSIDAGTGYLWQLNPSFSVGPFASMNYALVSRPSVDESGNAATRLHLDSKRVDALRSSLGLTAEWKRDLADGSNLAVNVDIGWNHEWLDRDLTQAARFAIASTDTTFNTRNSVLPRDTMSLRTGLTWQRSERLSIGTGISSQFGGGYSSLQGQVNLRWAF
;
A
#
# COMPACT_ATOMS: atom_id res chain seq x y z
N MET A 1 -26.18 61.28 67.27
CA MET A 1 -25.51 61.76 68.51
C MET A 1 -24.85 60.56 69.18
N LYS A 2 -23.55 60.66 69.51
CA LYS A 2 -22.67 59.74 70.27
C LYS A 2 -22.15 58.47 69.54
N LEU A 3 -20.87 58.09 69.59
CA LEU A 3 -19.61 58.80 69.87
C LEU A 3 -18.48 57.84 69.40
N THR A 4 -17.64 58.32 68.50
CA THR A 4 -16.50 57.63 67.85
C THR A 4 -15.17 58.21 68.35
N LYS A 5 -14.10 57.43 68.20
CA LYS A 5 -12.66 57.77 68.22
C LYS A 5 -11.97 57.72 69.59
N LEU A 6 -11.11 56.73 69.81
CA LEU A 6 -9.63 56.84 69.75
C LEU A 6 -9.01 55.54 70.29
N TYR A 7 -8.67 54.58 69.42
CA TYR A 7 -7.57 53.61 69.57
C TYR A 7 -7.33 52.98 68.19
N ALA A 8 -6.97 53.86 67.24
CA ALA A 8 -6.46 53.52 65.93
C ALA A 8 -5.07 54.16 65.83
N ALA A 9 -4.08 53.58 66.52
CA ALA A 9 -2.65 53.91 66.39
C ALA A 9 -1.77 52.96 67.25
N LEU A 10 -1.90 51.64 67.08
CA LEU A 10 -0.82 50.68 67.38
C LEU A 10 -1.08 49.31 66.72
N ALA A 11 -1.63 49.33 65.50
CA ALA A 11 -1.83 48.15 64.65
C ALA A 11 -1.03 48.28 63.33
N LEU A 12 0.11 48.95 63.41
CA LEU A 12 1.01 49.28 62.29
C LEU A 12 2.46 49.16 62.79
N ALA A 13 2.83 47.99 63.30
CA ALA A 13 4.23 47.60 63.56
C ALA A 13 4.35 46.10 63.95
N ILE A 14 3.58 45.22 63.31
CA ILE A 14 3.95 43.81 63.25
C ILE A 14 4.06 43.52 61.76
N ALA A 15 5.30 43.52 61.27
CA ALA A 15 5.61 42.96 59.96
C ALA A 15 4.93 41.58 59.87
N PRO A 16 4.36 41.19 58.73
CA PRO A 16 4.06 39.79 58.53
C PRO A 16 5.39 39.05 58.69
N LEU A 17 5.53 38.28 59.76
CA LEU A 17 6.40 37.12 59.75
C LEU A 17 5.80 36.24 58.66
N SER A 18 6.31 36.38 57.44
CA SER A 18 6.05 35.45 56.36
C SER A 18 6.43 34.09 56.91
N ALA A 19 5.44 33.24 57.19
CA ALA A 19 5.70 31.83 57.29
C ALA A 19 6.14 31.41 55.89
N HIS A 20 7.44 31.25 55.70
CA HIS A 20 8.07 30.82 54.46
C HIS A 20 7.56 29.41 54.14
N ALA A 21 6.67 29.30 53.15
CA ALA A 21 6.16 28.01 52.68
C ALA A 21 7.04 27.57 51.51
N LEU A 22 7.92 26.60 51.76
CA LEU A 22 8.72 25.94 50.71
C LEU A 22 7.78 25.32 49.66
N GLU A 23 8.19 25.39 48.40
CA GLU A 23 7.44 24.78 47.31
C GLU A 23 7.92 23.35 47.07
N ASP A 24 7.09 22.37 47.43
CA ASP A 24 7.34 20.96 47.17
C ASP A 24 6.59 20.50 45.91
N ARG A 25 7.30 19.87 44.97
CA ARG A 25 6.72 19.21 43.78
C ARG A 25 7.00 17.71 43.82
N ALA A 26 5.94 16.92 43.82
CA ALA A 26 6.05 15.45 43.81
C ALA A 26 6.33 14.94 42.40
N VAL A 27 7.28 14.00 42.29
CA VAL A 27 7.64 13.29 41.04
C VAL A 27 7.31 11.82 41.21
N THR A 28 6.54 11.26 40.28
CA THR A 28 6.05 9.88 40.36
C THR A 28 6.64 8.99 39.28
N ASP A 29 6.86 7.71 39.59
CA ASP A 29 7.17 6.68 38.59
C ASP A 29 5.94 6.28 37.76
N ALA A 30 6.14 5.38 36.80
CA ALA A 30 5.07 4.86 35.93
C ALA A 30 3.95 4.10 36.67
N SER A 31 4.18 3.68 37.92
CA SER A 31 3.16 3.05 38.78
C SER A 31 2.32 4.06 39.57
N GLY A 32 2.70 5.35 39.52
CA GLY A 32 2.09 6.42 40.28
C GLY A 32 2.65 6.57 41.71
N ARG A 33 3.74 5.87 42.05
CA ARG A 33 4.42 6.03 43.34
C ARG A 33 5.30 7.27 43.29
N THR A 34 5.19 8.15 44.28
CA THR A 34 6.09 9.30 44.42
C THR A 34 7.50 8.81 44.78
N VAL A 35 8.45 9.05 43.88
CA VAL A 35 9.87 8.70 44.02
C VAL A 35 10.63 9.86 44.63
N PHE A 36 10.50 11.07 44.04
CA PHE A 36 11.17 12.27 44.50
C PHE A 36 10.18 13.34 44.97
N ILE A 37 10.64 14.19 45.88
CA ILE A 37 10.05 15.51 46.15
C ILE A 37 11.10 16.56 45.82
N ALA A 38 10.84 17.36 44.80
CA ALA A 38 11.63 18.53 44.45
C ALA A 38 11.21 19.69 45.37
N ARG A 39 12.05 20.04 46.34
CA ARG A 39 11.78 21.09 47.32
C ARG A 39 12.55 22.35 46.96
N PHE A 40 11.85 23.37 46.46
CA PHE A 40 12.48 24.62 46.03
C PHE A 40 12.61 25.61 47.19
N PHE A 41 13.81 26.13 47.37
CA PHE A 41 14.16 27.20 48.30
C PHE A 41 14.30 28.51 47.53
N ASP A 42 13.53 29.54 47.91
CA ASP A 42 13.70 30.91 47.41
C ASP A 42 14.63 31.72 48.33
N MET A 43 14.93 32.96 47.94
CA MET A 43 15.76 33.86 48.73
C MET A 43 15.14 34.09 50.12
N GLY A 44 15.89 33.74 51.17
CA GLY A 44 15.47 33.94 52.56
C GLY A 44 14.79 32.72 53.20
N ASP A 45 14.63 31.60 52.49
CA ASP A 45 14.03 30.37 53.04
C ASP A 45 15.02 29.53 53.89
N GLY A 46 16.27 29.98 54.02
CA GLY A 46 17.32 29.32 54.79
C GLY A 46 18.27 28.48 53.93
N PRO A 47 19.18 27.72 54.57
CA PRO A 47 20.14 26.90 53.85
C PRO A 47 19.49 25.65 53.23
N PHE A 48 19.97 25.21 52.07
CA PHE A 48 19.43 24.05 51.35
C PHE A 48 20.43 22.90 51.13
N ASP A 49 21.73 23.13 51.30
CA ASP A 49 22.81 22.13 51.12
C ASP A 49 23.70 21.96 52.38
N GLU A 50 24.61 20.97 52.34
CA GLU A 50 25.50 20.64 53.47
C GLU A 50 26.52 21.71 53.83
N ARG A 51 26.88 22.58 52.86
CA ARG A 51 27.77 23.73 53.07
C ARG A 51 27.02 24.91 53.70
N HIS A 52 25.72 24.74 54.00
CA HIS A 52 24.82 25.75 54.54
C HIS A 52 24.64 26.95 53.62
N ASN A 53 24.71 26.74 52.30
CA ASN A 53 24.45 27.79 51.32
C ASN A 53 22.95 28.10 51.25
N THR A 54 22.63 29.37 51.00
CA THR A 54 21.26 29.87 50.83
C THR A 54 21.04 30.32 49.40
N SER A 55 19.81 30.16 48.87
CA SER A 55 19.46 30.59 47.51
C SER A 55 19.84 32.06 47.25
N PHE A 56 20.65 32.29 46.21
CA PHE A 56 21.20 33.61 45.87
C PHE A 56 20.27 34.48 45.01
N TRP A 57 19.52 33.87 44.09
CA TRP A 57 18.57 34.56 43.22
C TRP A 57 17.18 33.90 43.25
N SER A 58 16.12 34.69 42.94
CA SER A 58 14.73 34.23 43.08
C SER A 58 14.24 33.41 41.89
N TRP A 59 13.48 32.36 42.19
CA TRP A 59 12.76 31.59 41.18
C TRP A 59 11.61 32.36 40.52
N GLN A 60 11.22 33.52 41.05
CA GLN A 60 10.15 34.33 40.47
C GLN A 60 10.46 34.70 39.01
N GLY A 61 9.57 34.28 38.10
CA GLY A 61 9.73 34.49 36.65
C GLY A 61 10.48 33.37 35.91
N HIS A 62 10.95 32.33 36.62
CA HIS A 62 11.73 31.21 36.08
C HIS A 62 11.02 29.85 36.24
N GLU A 63 9.69 29.83 36.11
CA GLU A 63 8.88 28.61 36.22
C GLU A 63 9.27 27.52 35.21
N ALA A 64 9.75 27.91 34.02
CA ALA A 64 10.27 26.96 33.04
C ALA A 64 11.46 26.16 33.59
N TYR A 65 12.40 26.81 34.28
CA TYR A 65 13.57 26.13 34.87
C TYR A 65 13.16 25.18 35.99
N LYS A 66 12.18 25.57 36.82
CA LYS A 66 11.61 24.64 37.82
C LYS A 66 11.00 23.41 37.18
N ASN A 67 10.25 23.57 36.08
CA ASN A 67 9.67 22.45 35.35
C ASN A 67 10.76 21.56 34.77
N GLU A 68 11.82 22.12 34.19
CA GLU A 68 12.94 21.38 33.62
C GLU A 68 13.72 20.57 34.68
N ILE A 69 13.90 21.11 35.90
CA ILE A 69 14.48 20.35 37.03
C ILE A 69 13.57 19.19 37.43
N VAL A 70 12.26 19.42 37.49
CA VAL A 70 11.26 18.37 37.76
C VAL A 70 11.26 17.30 36.66
N ASP A 71 11.43 17.68 35.40
CA ASP A 71 11.54 16.76 34.27
C ASP A 71 12.83 15.93 34.36
N GLY A 72 13.96 16.52 34.79
CA GLY A 72 15.20 15.80 35.07
C GLY A 72 15.08 14.78 36.21
N LEU A 73 14.35 15.14 37.28
CA LEU A 73 13.99 14.19 38.33
C LEU A 73 13.00 13.11 37.85
N SER A 74 12.11 13.45 36.92
CA SER A 74 11.16 12.51 36.31
C SER A 74 11.87 11.47 35.45
N TYR A 75 12.92 11.88 34.72
CA TYR A 75 13.82 10.96 34.01
C TYR A 75 14.43 9.91 34.96
N TRP A 76 14.95 10.35 36.12
CA TRP A 76 15.47 9.42 37.13
C TRP A 76 14.36 8.56 37.76
N ALA A 77 13.18 9.12 38.03
CA ALA A 77 12.06 8.36 38.59
C ALA A 77 11.52 7.28 37.64
N GLU A 78 11.66 7.47 36.33
CA GLU A 78 11.31 6.46 35.32
C GLU A 78 12.32 5.30 35.30
N ILE A 79 13.61 5.60 35.48
CA ILE A 79 14.71 4.62 35.41
C ILE A 79 14.85 3.79 36.68
N LEU A 80 14.74 4.43 37.84
CA LEU A 80 15.08 3.84 39.13
C LEU A 80 13.88 3.07 39.73
N GLN A 81 14.07 1.78 40.00
CA GLN A 81 13.07 1.01 40.73
C GLN A 81 13.35 1.08 42.24
N ILE A 82 12.43 1.69 42.99
CA ILE A 82 12.57 1.83 44.44
C ILE A 82 12.52 0.46 45.12
N GLN A 83 13.54 0.16 45.91
CA GLN A 83 13.60 -1.03 46.75
C GLN A 83 12.92 -0.66 48.09
N GLY A 84 11.96 -1.44 48.57
CA GLY A 84 11.27 -1.18 49.85
C GLY A 84 10.21 -0.06 49.87
N ASN A 85 9.77 0.32 51.08
CA ASN A 85 8.60 1.18 51.34
C ASN A 85 8.96 2.53 52.01
N ASN A 86 10.19 3.00 51.84
CA ASN A 86 10.63 4.30 52.36
C ASN A 86 9.76 5.45 51.81
N PRO A 87 9.61 6.56 52.57
CA PRO A 87 8.99 7.78 52.06
C PRO A 87 9.78 8.35 50.86
N PRO A 88 9.18 9.27 50.08
CA PRO A 88 9.85 9.83 48.90
C PRO A 88 11.21 10.47 49.23
N THR A 89 12.15 10.34 48.31
CA THR A 89 13.48 10.96 48.40
C THR A 89 13.36 12.46 48.13
N ILE A 90 13.54 13.28 49.17
CA ILE A 90 13.50 14.75 49.07
C ILE A 90 14.83 15.29 48.52
N VAL A 91 14.77 16.08 47.45
CA VAL A 91 15.89 16.83 46.88
C VAL A 91 15.68 18.32 47.12
N ASN A 92 16.56 18.93 47.91
CA ASN A 92 16.53 20.36 48.19
C ASN A 92 17.15 21.14 47.02
N ILE A 93 16.39 22.06 46.44
CA ILE A 93 16.76 22.78 45.22
C ILE A 93 16.88 24.27 45.54
N GLY A 94 18.07 24.82 45.34
CA GLY A 94 18.35 26.24 45.55
C GLY A 94 19.11 26.86 44.38
N THR A 95 19.50 28.12 44.57
CA THR A 95 20.17 28.92 43.53
C THR A 95 21.56 29.38 43.98
N SER A 96 22.53 29.32 43.06
CA SER A 96 23.95 29.62 43.30
C SER A 96 24.31 31.05 42.85
N ASP A 97 25.32 31.64 43.49
CA ASP A 97 25.89 32.94 43.15
C ASP A 97 26.97 32.89 42.06
N GLU A 98 27.39 31.68 41.67
CA GLU A 98 28.33 31.43 40.59
C GLU A 98 27.60 31.31 39.24
N PRO A 99 27.73 32.29 38.32
CA PRO A 99 27.06 32.24 37.02
C PRO A 99 27.61 31.11 36.13
N GLY A 100 26.73 30.43 35.40
CA GLY A 100 27.08 29.32 34.51
C GLY A 100 27.57 28.04 35.22
N ASN A 101 27.46 27.97 36.55
CA ASN A 101 27.80 26.78 37.33
C ASN A 101 26.54 26.10 37.88
N ALA A 102 26.60 24.79 38.05
CA ALA A 102 25.61 24.01 38.78
C ALA A 102 26.33 22.96 39.62
N TYR A 103 25.70 22.51 40.69
CA TYR A 103 26.26 21.47 41.54
C TYR A 103 25.16 20.64 42.20
N GLY A 104 25.41 19.35 42.38
CA GLY A 104 24.52 18.44 43.08
C GLY A 104 25.25 17.39 43.91
N GLY A 105 24.57 16.86 44.91
CA GLY A 105 25.16 15.88 45.81
C GLY A 105 24.20 15.35 46.85
N SER A 106 24.69 14.42 47.66
CA SER A 106 23.95 13.85 48.79
C SER A 106 24.94 13.54 49.92
N PRO A 107 24.66 13.99 51.16
CA PRO A 107 25.52 13.68 52.28
C PRO A 107 25.63 12.17 52.51
N THR A 108 26.72 11.72 53.14
CA THR A 108 26.86 10.34 53.59
C THR A 108 25.77 9.97 54.58
N ALA A 109 25.25 8.73 54.48
CA ALA A 109 24.16 8.28 55.31
C ALA A 109 24.61 7.83 56.71
N ASN A 110 23.67 7.78 57.66
CA ASN A 110 23.91 7.41 59.06
C ASN A 110 25.02 8.23 59.74
N ASP A 111 25.02 9.56 59.55
CA ASP A 111 26.02 10.48 60.10
C ASP A 111 27.47 10.07 59.74
N GLY A 112 27.69 9.67 58.49
CA GLY A 112 29.01 9.24 57.98
C GLY A 112 29.42 7.81 58.39
N GLN A 113 28.53 7.02 58.99
CA GLN A 113 28.80 5.61 59.32
C GLN A 113 28.51 4.65 58.16
N SER A 114 27.86 5.12 57.10
CA SER A 114 27.57 4.36 55.88
C SER A 114 28.42 4.88 54.74
N SER A 115 28.92 3.98 53.89
CA SER A 115 29.59 4.33 52.63
C SER A 115 28.60 4.66 51.49
N LEU A 116 27.29 4.62 51.77
CA LEU A 116 26.22 5.05 50.85
C LEU A 116 25.80 6.49 51.13
N ALA A 117 25.42 7.21 50.08
CA ALA A 117 24.77 8.50 50.19
C ALA A 117 23.34 8.38 50.76
N GLN A 118 22.80 9.45 51.34
CA GLN A 118 21.43 9.44 51.88
C GLN A 118 20.36 9.17 50.83
N MET A 119 20.52 9.68 49.60
CA MET A 119 19.61 9.36 48.50
C MET A 119 19.68 7.87 48.13
N GLN A 120 20.89 7.28 48.05
CA GLN A 120 21.07 5.84 47.81
C GLN A 120 20.37 5.01 48.89
N GLN A 121 20.59 5.32 50.17
CA GLN A 121 19.99 4.58 51.28
C GLN A 121 18.45 4.67 51.24
N SER A 122 17.92 5.85 50.90
CA SER A 122 16.47 6.09 50.72
C SER A 122 15.89 5.19 49.62
N ILE A 123 16.51 5.19 48.43
CA ILE A 123 16.07 4.45 47.24
C ILE A 123 16.24 2.93 47.42
N PHE A 124 17.26 2.48 48.15
CA PHE A 124 17.49 1.07 48.47
C PHE A 124 16.54 0.52 49.55
N GLY A 125 15.65 1.35 50.10
CA GLY A 125 14.68 0.90 51.11
C GLY A 125 15.31 0.56 52.44
N LEU A 126 16.54 1.01 52.67
CA LEU A 126 17.27 0.79 53.90
C LEU A 126 16.74 1.79 54.95
N SER A 127 16.63 1.33 56.19
CA SER A 127 16.10 2.19 57.27
C SER A 127 16.99 3.42 57.44
N PRO A 128 16.43 4.64 57.52
CA PRO A 128 17.21 5.80 57.93
C PRO A 128 17.73 5.56 59.36
N ALA A 129 18.96 5.99 59.66
CA ALA A 129 19.42 6.04 61.05
C ALA A 129 18.41 6.84 61.91
N GLU A 130 18.34 6.53 63.21
CA GLU A 130 17.62 7.36 64.17
C GLU A 130 18.24 8.78 64.21
N GLY A 131 17.73 9.70 63.39
CA GLY A 131 18.24 11.06 63.24
C GLY A 131 17.48 11.86 62.18
N THR A 132 17.49 13.19 62.29
CA THR A 132 16.82 14.12 61.37
C THR A 132 17.59 14.25 60.05
N LEU A 133 16.89 14.15 58.91
CA LEU A 133 17.43 14.52 57.59
C LEU A 133 18.13 15.89 57.66
N PRO A 134 19.41 16.01 57.24
CA PRO A 134 20.09 17.31 57.17
C PRO A 134 19.26 18.29 56.36
N LEU A 135 18.88 19.42 56.97
CA LEU A 135 18.03 20.45 56.37
C LEU A 135 16.71 19.91 55.78
N GLY A 136 16.23 18.76 56.28
CA GLY A 136 14.98 18.14 55.82
C GLY A 136 15.03 17.47 54.44
N GLY A 137 16.21 17.27 53.86
CA GLY A 137 16.42 16.65 52.53
C GLY A 137 17.36 15.45 52.55
N HIS A 138 17.34 14.63 51.50
CA HIS A 138 18.28 13.51 51.31
C HIS A 138 19.44 13.89 50.36
N GLY A 139 19.22 14.86 49.47
CA GLY A 139 20.25 15.41 48.59
C GLY A 139 19.90 16.84 48.20
N PHE A 140 20.78 17.47 47.43
CA PHE A 140 20.68 18.88 47.05
C PHE A 140 21.09 19.14 45.60
N PHE A 141 20.58 20.24 45.04
CA PHE A 141 20.91 20.77 43.71
C PHE A 141 20.95 22.30 43.76
N GLY A 142 22.05 22.90 43.31
CA GLY A 142 22.23 24.34 43.20
C GLY A 142 22.38 24.77 41.74
N LEU A 143 21.62 25.77 41.31
CA LEU A 143 21.66 26.30 39.94
C LEU A 143 22.18 27.74 39.90
N GLY A 144 23.26 27.99 39.15
CA GLY A 144 23.76 29.33 38.83
C GLY A 144 22.95 30.01 37.73
N GLN A 145 23.11 31.33 37.57
CA GLN A 145 22.45 32.05 36.47
C GLN A 145 23.17 31.81 35.14
N ASP A 146 22.42 31.47 34.10
CA ASP A 146 22.92 31.40 32.70
C ASP A 146 21.79 31.66 31.68
N ASP A 147 22.13 31.74 30.39
CA ASP A 147 21.20 31.79 29.25
C ASP A 147 20.70 30.39 28.88
N TYR A 148 19.90 29.81 29.77
CA TYR A 148 19.31 28.50 29.55
C TYR A 148 18.27 28.48 28.43
N ALA A 149 18.13 27.33 27.79
CA ALA A 149 17.00 27.01 26.95
C ALA A 149 15.69 27.11 27.75
N THR A 150 14.60 27.51 27.09
CA THR A 150 13.27 27.46 27.69
C THR A 150 12.45 26.40 26.96
N ASN A 151 11.97 25.40 27.69
CA ASN A 151 11.22 24.24 27.16
C ASN A 151 12.04 23.33 26.21
N PRO A 152 13.17 22.76 26.65
CA PRO A 152 13.88 21.74 25.90
C PRO A 152 13.00 20.51 25.71
N ALA A 153 13.05 19.91 24.53
CA ALA A 153 12.31 18.70 24.22
C ALA A 153 13.14 17.44 24.50
N PHE A 154 12.54 16.42 25.12
CA PHE A 154 13.15 15.08 25.17
C PHE A 154 13.36 14.57 23.74
N THR A 155 14.63 14.46 23.36
CA THR A 155 15.14 14.04 22.06
C THR A 155 16.48 13.36 22.29
N GLN A 156 16.90 12.43 21.43
CA GLN A 156 18.18 11.72 21.64
C GLN A 156 19.40 12.66 21.68
N THR A 157 19.32 13.81 21.00
CA THR A 157 20.36 14.85 20.95
C THR A 157 19.75 16.21 21.26
N PRO A 158 20.41 17.11 22.01
CA PRO A 158 19.89 18.46 22.30
C PRO A 158 19.65 19.25 21.00
N LEU A 159 18.65 20.13 20.94
CA LEU A 159 18.28 20.86 19.71
C LEU A 159 18.22 22.39 19.85
N THR A 160 18.48 22.95 21.03
CA THR A 160 18.22 24.36 21.34
C THR A 160 19.42 25.26 21.09
N GLY A 161 20.63 24.70 21.10
CA GLY A 161 21.88 25.47 20.99
C GLY A 161 22.22 26.33 22.20
N LYS A 162 21.47 26.21 23.29
CA LYS A 162 21.66 26.88 24.58
C LYS A 162 21.92 25.86 25.69
N ASP A 163 22.41 26.33 26.82
CA ASP A 163 22.57 25.49 28.01
C ASP A 163 21.21 24.91 28.45
N SER A 164 21.17 23.72 29.03
CA SER A 164 19.93 22.99 29.31
C SER A 164 19.76 22.66 30.79
N VAL A 165 18.83 23.33 31.47
CA VAL A 165 18.51 23.04 32.87
C VAL A 165 18.09 21.60 33.06
N LEU A 166 17.32 21.04 32.11
CA LEU A 166 16.94 19.63 32.11
C LEU A 166 18.16 18.70 32.18
N LEU A 167 19.14 18.88 31.28
CA LEU A 167 20.31 18.00 31.21
C LEU A 167 21.27 18.24 32.38
N THR A 168 21.38 19.48 32.85
CA THR A 168 22.09 19.84 34.07
C THR A 168 21.45 19.16 35.29
N ALA A 169 20.12 19.15 35.41
CA ALA A 169 19.44 18.44 36.49
C ALA A 169 19.65 16.92 36.41
N ILE A 170 19.64 16.32 35.21
CA ILE A 170 19.99 14.91 35.02
C ILE A 170 21.43 14.64 35.51
N HIS A 171 22.37 15.51 35.14
CA HIS A 171 23.78 15.42 35.51
C HIS A 171 23.98 15.50 37.03
N GLU A 172 23.59 16.62 37.63
CA GLU A 172 23.88 16.93 39.02
C GLU A 172 23.18 16.00 40.02
N VAL A 173 21.96 15.54 39.69
CA VAL A 173 21.25 14.56 40.52
C VAL A 173 21.99 13.22 40.55
N ALA A 174 22.74 12.88 39.49
CA ALA A 174 23.50 11.63 39.45
C ALA A 174 24.60 11.58 40.51
N HIS A 175 25.24 12.71 40.82
CA HIS A 175 26.20 12.80 41.93
C HIS A 175 25.52 12.46 43.27
N GLY A 176 24.30 12.95 43.49
CA GLY A 176 23.48 12.58 44.64
C GLY A 176 23.09 11.09 44.67
N LEU A 177 22.97 10.46 43.51
CA LEU A 177 22.76 9.01 43.36
C LEU A 177 24.06 8.19 43.56
N GLY A 178 25.17 8.82 43.93
CA GLY A 178 26.42 8.15 44.24
C GLY A 178 27.35 7.94 43.05
N VAL A 179 27.19 8.75 41.98
CA VAL A 179 28.24 8.99 40.98
C VAL A 179 29.27 9.94 41.60
N LEU A 180 29.99 9.45 42.61
CA LEU A 180 30.96 10.23 43.36
C LEU A 180 32.03 9.29 43.91
N SER A 181 33.30 9.66 43.80
CA SER A 181 34.40 8.92 44.42
C SER A 181 34.55 9.27 45.91
N SER A 182 35.04 8.33 46.71
CA SER A 182 35.40 8.53 48.12
C SER A 182 36.87 8.91 48.20
N VAL A 183 37.19 10.14 47.82
CA VAL A 183 38.54 10.70 47.79
C VAL A 183 38.59 11.96 48.63
N GLU A 184 39.58 12.02 49.51
CA GLU A 184 39.90 13.20 50.30
C GLU A 184 41.24 13.81 49.87
N ASP A 185 41.31 15.15 49.88
CA ASP A 185 42.57 15.86 49.75
C ASP A 185 43.22 16.02 51.14
N ARG A 186 44.33 15.31 51.37
CA ARG A 186 45.09 15.37 52.64
C ARG A 186 46.12 16.49 52.66
N GLY A 187 46.24 17.26 51.58
CA GLY A 187 47.15 18.38 51.49
C GLY A 187 46.56 19.69 52.04
N GLY A 188 47.24 20.80 51.74
CA GLY A 188 46.78 22.15 52.09
C GLY A 188 46.12 22.85 50.90
N ILE A 189 45.58 24.05 51.10
CA ILE A 189 44.85 24.85 50.08
C ILE A 189 45.60 25.02 48.72
N ASN A 190 46.93 24.83 48.68
CA ASN A 190 47.76 24.96 47.47
C ASN A 190 48.51 23.66 47.09
N ASP A 191 48.22 22.54 47.74
CA ASP A 191 48.98 21.30 47.67
C ASP A 191 47.96 20.16 47.59
N ILE A 192 47.63 19.72 46.38
CA ILE A 192 46.59 18.70 46.14
C ILE A 192 47.23 17.31 46.32
N GLN A 193 46.90 16.65 47.43
CA GLN A 193 47.35 15.31 47.78
C GLN A 193 46.16 14.37 47.95
N PRO A 194 45.61 13.82 46.85
CA PRO A 194 44.43 12.98 46.90
C PRO A 194 44.72 11.57 47.43
N TYR A 195 43.90 11.13 48.37
CA TYR A 195 43.87 9.77 48.92
C TYR A 195 42.47 9.22 48.83
N PHE A 196 42.33 7.93 48.57
CA PHE A 196 41.07 7.27 48.88
C PHE A 196 40.83 7.27 50.39
N GLU A 197 39.59 7.50 50.77
CA GLU A 197 39.15 7.45 52.16
C GLU A 197 39.35 6.05 52.79
N ASP A 198 39.27 5.96 54.12
CA ASP A 198 39.40 4.70 54.86
C ASP A 198 38.23 3.72 54.58
N GLN A 199 37.09 4.24 54.13
CA GLN A 199 35.95 3.47 53.66
C GLN A 199 35.62 3.79 52.20
N LEU A 200 35.84 2.82 51.31
CA LEU A 200 35.50 2.98 49.89
C LEU A 200 33.99 2.87 49.66
N ASN A 201 33.40 3.88 49.02
CA ASN A 201 32.03 3.79 48.52
C ASN A 201 31.91 2.83 47.33
N SER A 202 30.68 2.45 46.97
CA SER A 202 30.43 1.47 45.91
C SER A 202 31.01 1.89 44.55
N TRP A 203 30.98 3.18 44.22
CA TRP A 203 31.59 3.73 43.00
C TRP A 203 33.10 3.48 42.96
N THR A 204 33.79 3.83 44.04
CA THR A 204 35.25 3.74 44.15
C THR A 204 35.73 2.30 44.09
N GLN A 205 34.96 1.34 44.58
CA GLN A 205 35.28 -0.09 44.48
C GLN A 205 35.32 -0.59 43.02
N LEU A 206 34.60 0.07 42.10
CA LEU A 206 34.62 -0.25 40.67
C LEU A 206 35.84 0.34 39.95
N LEU A 207 36.51 1.35 40.53
CA LEU A 207 37.60 2.09 39.89
C LEU A 207 38.84 1.22 39.65
N ARG A 208 39.44 1.44 38.48
CA ARG A 208 40.71 0.88 38.05
C ARG A 208 41.61 1.98 37.51
N ASP A 209 42.87 1.92 37.88
CA ASP A 209 43.89 2.89 37.47
C ASP A 209 44.33 2.66 36.01
N ASP A 210 45.29 3.45 35.53
CA ASP A 210 45.82 3.34 34.15
C ASP A 210 46.32 1.91 33.82
N ASN A 211 46.81 1.18 34.82
CA ASN A 211 47.39 -0.15 34.71
C ASN A 211 46.39 -1.29 35.00
N GLY A 212 45.19 -0.96 35.49
CA GLY A 212 44.11 -1.89 35.76
C GLY A 212 44.10 -2.40 37.21
N ASN A 213 44.82 -1.73 38.11
CA ASN A 213 44.83 -2.06 39.53
C ASN A 213 43.57 -1.49 40.21
N PRO A 214 42.96 -2.23 41.16
CA PRO A 214 41.80 -1.75 41.91
C PRO A 214 42.18 -0.69 42.95
N ALA A 215 41.24 0.23 43.21
CA ALA A 215 41.34 1.18 44.32
C ALA A 215 41.34 0.44 45.68
N GLN A 216 42.12 0.96 46.63
CA GLN A 216 42.22 0.46 48.00
C GLN A 216 42.04 1.60 49.01
N ALA A 217 41.51 1.29 50.20
CA ALA A 217 41.36 2.26 51.28
C ALA A 217 42.72 2.87 51.69
N ASP A 218 42.71 4.15 52.07
CA ASP A 218 43.92 4.92 52.43
C ASP A 218 45.02 5.00 51.35
N GLN A 219 44.73 4.59 50.12
CA GLN A 219 45.72 4.54 49.04
C GLN A 219 45.91 5.92 48.41
N LYS A 220 47.18 6.30 48.20
CA LYS A 220 47.57 7.51 47.47
C LYS A 220 47.12 7.46 46.02
N ILE A 221 46.79 8.61 45.45
CA ILE A 221 46.50 8.75 44.03
C ILE A 221 47.60 9.57 43.35
N LEU A 222 48.23 9.00 42.33
CA LEU A 222 49.20 9.71 41.50
C LEU A 222 48.50 10.28 40.27
N CYS A 223 48.56 11.60 40.10
CA CYS A 223 47.99 12.26 38.93
C CYS A 223 48.90 13.37 38.39
N ASN A 224 48.66 13.83 37.17
CA ASN A 224 49.32 15.04 36.68
C ASN A 224 48.74 16.26 37.37
N GLY A 225 49.58 17.03 38.07
CA GLY A 225 49.17 18.20 38.85
C GLY A 225 48.97 17.92 40.34
N CYS A 226 48.97 16.66 40.78
CA CYS A 226 48.95 16.27 42.19
C CYS A 226 50.36 16.46 42.81
N ASP A 227 50.45 17.01 44.01
CA ASP A 227 51.71 17.12 44.77
C ASP A 227 51.89 15.91 45.70
N THR A 228 51.68 14.72 45.12
CA THR A 228 51.79 13.44 45.81
C THR A 228 53.11 12.76 45.49
N SER A 229 53.91 12.46 46.51
CA SER A 229 55.17 11.73 46.34
C SER A 229 54.96 10.36 45.68
N TYR A 230 55.85 10.00 44.74
CA TYR A 230 55.78 8.71 44.04
C TYR A 230 55.80 7.53 45.00
N ASP A 231 54.88 6.60 44.77
CA ASP A 231 54.71 5.38 45.54
C ASP A 231 54.31 4.26 44.56
N PRO A 232 55.06 3.14 44.47
CA PRO A 232 54.76 2.07 43.52
C PRO A 232 53.43 1.35 43.79
N ASP A 233 52.88 1.47 45.00
CA ASP A 233 51.60 0.86 45.39
C ASP A 233 50.42 1.87 45.30
N ALA A 234 50.66 3.09 44.83
CA ALA A 234 49.61 4.10 44.62
C ALA A 234 48.72 3.79 43.42
N PHE A 235 47.52 4.36 43.45
CA PHE A 235 46.58 4.34 42.33
C PHE A 235 47.07 5.31 41.24
N ASP A 236 47.52 4.79 40.10
CA ASP A 236 48.23 5.58 39.08
C ASP A 236 47.32 6.07 37.95
N LEU A 237 47.06 7.38 37.94
CA LEU A 237 46.27 8.11 36.93
C LEU A 237 47.10 9.16 36.19
N ARG A 238 48.42 9.01 36.13
CA ARG A 238 49.27 9.98 35.41
C ARG A 238 49.06 9.99 33.90
N GLN A 239 48.39 8.99 33.32
CA GLN A 239 47.91 9.01 31.94
C GLN A 239 46.46 9.45 31.80
N ASP A 240 45.74 9.62 32.92
CA ASP A 240 44.34 10.05 32.98
C ASP A 240 43.41 9.13 32.16
N LYS A 241 43.59 7.81 32.32
CA LYS A 241 42.84 6.74 31.64
C LYS A 241 42.23 5.75 32.63
N GLY A 242 41.80 6.26 33.78
CA GLY A 242 41.03 5.49 34.75
C GLY A 242 39.73 4.95 34.14
N PHE A 243 39.19 3.89 34.71
CA PHE A 243 37.93 3.31 34.25
C PHE A 243 37.23 2.52 35.36
N LEU A 244 35.92 2.33 35.19
CA LEU A 244 35.08 1.54 36.06
C LEU A 244 34.86 0.15 35.45
N ILE A 245 34.89 -0.88 36.29
CA ILE A 245 34.51 -2.25 35.93
C ILE A 245 33.51 -2.83 36.91
N GLY A 246 32.63 -3.69 36.39
CA GLY A 246 31.60 -4.37 37.14
C GLY A 246 30.87 -5.37 36.25
N ALA A 247 30.06 -6.25 36.85
CA ALA A 247 29.45 -7.35 36.11
C ALA A 247 28.45 -6.86 35.06
N ASN A 248 27.69 -5.81 35.37
CA ASN A 248 26.75 -5.19 34.43
C ASN A 248 27.47 -4.37 33.37
N ILE A 249 28.53 -3.65 33.74
CA ILE A 249 29.38 -2.90 32.81
C ILE A 249 29.99 -3.85 31.77
N GLU A 250 30.60 -4.96 32.21
CA GLU A 250 31.20 -5.96 31.32
C GLU A 250 30.17 -6.60 30.37
N GLN A 251 28.96 -6.86 30.87
CA GLN A 251 27.85 -7.38 30.07
C GLN A 251 27.49 -6.43 28.91
N VAL A 252 27.36 -5.13 29.18
CA VAL A 252 26.93 -4.13 28.20
C VAL A 252 28.04 -3.80 27.21
N LEU A 253 29.28 -3.62 27.71
CA LEU A 253 30.41 -3.29 26.84
C LEU A 253 30.79 -4.45 25.92
N ALA A 254 30.58 -5.70 26.36
CA ALA A 254 30.88 -6.92 25.59
C ALA A 254 32.30 -6.91 24.99
N SER A 255 33.27 -6.47 25.80
CA SER A 255 34.69 -6.27 25.41
C SER A 255 34.96 -5.19 24.36
N GLY A 256 33.97 -4.34 24.03
CA GLY A 256 34.14 -3.21 23.10
C GLY A 256 35.00 -2.07 23.67
N LEU A 257 34.94 -1.86 24.99
CA LEU A 257 35.81 -0.97 25.75
C LEU A 257 36.42 -1.72 26.93
N ARG A 258 37.55 -1.22 27.45
CA ARG A 258 38.23 -1.78 28.64
C ARG A 258 37.39 -1.67 29.92
N GLY A 259 36.50 -0.70 29.96
CA GLY A 259 35.56 -0.36 31.03
C GLY A 259 34.93 0.99 30.72
N VAL A 260 34.11 1.51 31.62
CA VAL A 260 33.54 2.86 31.47
C VAL A 260 34.60 3.88 31.89
N PRO A 261 35.12 4.72 30.98
CA PRO A 261 36.24 5.60 31.28
C PRO A 261 35.86 6.69 32.29
N VAL A 262 36.83 7.09 33.12
CA VAL A 262 36.76 8.22 34.05
C VAL A 262 38.07 9.01 33.99
N LYS A 263 38.05 10.26 34.42
CA LYS A 263 39.23 11.11 34.49
C LYS A 263 39.32 11.85 35.81
N ILE A 264 40.54 12.13 36.25
CA ILE A 264 40.81 13.01 37.39
C ILE A 264 41.07 14.45 36.94
N LEU A 265 41.32 14.67 35.65
CA LEU A 265 41.49 16.00 35.08
C LEU A 265 40.21 16.46 34.37
N GLY A 266 39.87 17.73 34.56
CA GLY A 266 38.87 18.42 33.75
C GLY A 266 39.38 18.74 32.34
N GLU A 267 38.50 19.25 31.49
CA GLU A 267 38.78 19.54 30.07
C GLU A 267 39.89 20.58 29.85
N ASN A 268 40.09 21.50 30.81
CA ASN A 268 41.17 22.49 30.80
C ASN A 268 42.52 21.93 31.33
N GLY A 269 42.56 20.67 31.77
CA GLY A 269 43.72 19.99 32.35
C GLY A 269 43.96 20.29 33.84
N SER A 270 43.08 21.02 34.53
CA SER A 270 43.13 21.14 35.99
C SER A 270 42.58 19.88 36.66
N ILE A 271 42.99 19.63 37.89
CA ILE A 271 42.40 18.56 38.70
C ILE A 271 40.94 18.91 38.96
N ASP A 272 40.06 17.92 38.72
CA ASP A 272 38.65 17.96 39.09
C ASP A 272 38.52 17.91 40.61
N ASP A 273 37.75 18.82 41.20
CA ASP A 273 37.63 18.97 42.66
C ASP A 273 36.82 17.85 43.31
N ASN A 274 36.05 17.10 42.51
CA ASN A 274 35.32 15.91 42.93
C ASN A 274 35.98 14.59 42.49
N PHE A 275 37.19 14.62 41.92
CA PHE A 275 38.07 13.48 41.61
C PHE A 275 37.39 12.24 40.97
N MET A 276 37.53 11.99 39.66
CA MET A 276 37.03 10.76 39.00
C MET A 276 35.53 10.47 39.22
N SER A 277 34.76 11.51 39.49
CA SER A 277 33.31 11.44 39.70
C SER A 277 32.52 11.71 38.42
N HIS A 278 33.19 11.72 37.26
CA HIS A 278 32.62 11.98 35.95
C HIS A 278 32.91 10.82 34.99
N ILE A 279 31.91 10.48 34.16
CA ILE A 279 32.01 9.41 33.17
C ILE A 279 32.43 10.01 31.83
N GLU A 280 33.53 9.49 31.28
CA GLU A 280 34.21 10.06 30.11
C GLU A 280 33.90 9.33 28.81
N LEU A 281 32.69 8.74 28.72
CA LEU A 281 32.20 8.26 27.44
C LEU A 281 32.03 9.46 26.50
N ARG A 282 32.45 9.28 25.24
CA ARG A 282 32.42 10.33 24.21
C ARG A 282 31.07 11.07 24.18
N ASN A 283 31.13 12.39 24.29
CA ASN A 283 30.02 13.35 24.28
C ASN A 283 28.93 13.10 25.36
N SER A 284 29.22 12.32 26.40
CA SER A 284 28.27 12.03 27.49
C SER A 284 27.84 13.29 28.21
N VAL A 285 26.60 13.32 28.68
CA VAL A 285 26.10 14.34 29.60
C VAL A 285 26.91 14.38 30.90
N MET A 286 27.46 13.25 31.37
CA MET A 286 28.28 13.10 32.60
C MET A 286 29.79 13.32 32.42
N SER A 287 30.23 13.76 31.25
CA SER A 287 31.66 13.95 30.97
C SER A 287 32.10 15.39 31.21
N HIS A 288 33.40 15.63 31.37
CA HIS A 288 33.96 16.99 31.36
C HIS A 288 33.96 17.65 29.97
N GLN A 289 33.67 16.88 28.91
CA GLN A 289 33.87 17.32 27.53
C GLN A 289 33.07 18.59 27.21
N ASN A 290 33.69 19.53 26.48
CA ASN A 290 33.05 20.78 26.07
C ASN A 290 31.88 20.59 25.11
N TYR A 291 31.84 19.46 24.39
CA TYR A 291 30.76 19.10 23.47
C TYR A 291 30.05 17.85 23.96
N ARG A 292 28.77 17.99 24.32
CA ARG A 292 27.91 16.92 24.81
C ARG A 292 26.63 16.90 24.00
N ASN A 293 26.35 15.79 23.34
CA ASN A 293 25.20 15.64 22.45
C ASN A 293 24.34 14.42 22.76
N TYR A 294 24.47 13.86 23.97
CA TYR A 294 23.51 12.92 24.52
C TYR A 294 22.57 13.67 25.47
N SER A 295 21.27 13.43 25.35
CA SER A 295 20.23 14.03 26.21
C SER A 295 19.87 13.16 27.43
N GLY A 296 20.77 12.28 27.84
CA GLY A 296 20.56 11.31 28.91
C GLY A 296 21.76 10.38 29.06
N PHE A 297 21.66 9.45 30.00
CA PHE A 297 22.70 8.45 30.26
C PHE A 297 22.65 7.35 29.20
N MET A 298 23.80 6.91 28.73
CA MET A 298 23.98 5.75 27.88
C MET A 298 23.78 4.44 28.66
N GLU A 299 23.53 3.33 27.97
CA GLU A 299 23.30 2.01 28.60
C GLU A 299 24.45 1.61 29.54
N ALA A 300 25.71 1.85 29.13
CA ALA A 300 26.87 1.54 29.95
C ALA A 300 26.94 2.40 31.24
N GLU A 301 26.39 3.61 31.24
CA GLU A 301 26.36 4.48 32.42
C GLU A 301 25.25 4.03 33.39
N LEU A 302 24.10 3.58 32.86
CA LEU A 302 23.09 2.91 33.69
C LEU A 302 23.60 1.57 34.25
N ALA A 303 24.47 0.87 33.52
CA ALA A 303 25.12 -0.34 34.02
C ALA A 303 26.05 -0.05 35.21
N VAL A 304 26.75 1.09 35.23
CA VAL A 304 27.50 1.55 36.40
C VAL A 304 26.57 1.72 37.60
N LEU A 305 25.41 2.37 37.42
CA LEU A 305 24.43 2.53 38.51
C LEU A 305 23.96 1.18 39.06
N GLN A 306 23.78 0.16 38.21
CA GLN A 306 23.43 -1.17 38.69
C GLN A 306 24.56 -1.86 39.46
N ASP A 307 25.80 -1.71 39.02
CA ASP A 307 26.96 -2.27 39.71
C ASP A 307 27.22 -1.60 41.07
N ILE A 308 26.76 -0.35 41.28
CA ILE A 308 26.78 0.30 42.61
C ILE A 308 25.54 0.01 43.48
N GLY A 309 24.56 -0.75 42.98
CA GLY A 309 23.46 -1.31 43.79
C GLY A 309 22.03 -0.97 43.35
N TYR A 310 21.83 -0.14 42.32
CA TYR A 310 20.48 0.21 41.86
C TYR A 310 19.79 -0.93 41.10
N THR A 311 18.46 -1.00 41.23
CA THR A 311 17.64 -1.88 40.38
C THR A 311 17.11 -1.08 39.19
N ILE A 312 17.52 -1.48 37.98
CA ILE A 312 17.14 -0.82 36.72
C ILE A 312 16.79 -1.90 35.68
N ASP A 313 15.64 -1.77 35.01
CA ASP A 313 15.34 -2.55 33.79
C ASP A 313 15.95 -1.84 32.58
N ARG A 314 17.27 -1.96 32.38
CA ARG A 314 17.96 -1.32 31.23
C ARG A 314 17.33 -1.68 29.89
N ALA A 315 16.82 -2.91 29.77
CA ALA A 315 16.18 -3.39 28.54
C ALA A 315 14.85 -2.66 28.23
N ASN A 316 14.27 -1.94 29.18
CA ASN A 316 13.16 -1.02 28.91
C ASN A 316 13.60 0.21 28.11
N PHE A 317 14.84 0.67 28.29
CA PHE A 317 15.37 1.91 27.70
C PHE A 317 16.31 1.65 26.53
N PHE A 318 17.01 0.52 26.51
CA PHE A 318 17.96 0.15 25.46
C PHE A 318 17.68 -1.27 24.95
N GLY A 319 17.43 -1.42 23.65
CA GLY A 319 17.26 -2.75 23.04
C GLY A 319 18.59 -3.47 22.88
N ARG A 320 19.59 -2.78 22.32
CA ARG A 320 20.97 -3.25 22.22
C ARG A 320 21.94 -2.08 22.00
N SER A 321 23.07 -2.08 22.68
CA SER A 321 24.18 -1.15 22.42
C SER A 321 25.42 -1.87 21.87
N ILE A 322 26.14 -1.22 20.95
CA ILE A 322 27.36 -1.74 20.31
C ILE A 322 28.50 -0.75 20.58
N TYR A 323 29.30 -1.04 21.60
CA TYR A 323 30.44 -0.21 22.00
C TYR A 323 31.76 -0.52 21.27
N GLY A 324 31.89 -1.71 20.69
CA GLY A 324 33.12 -2.14 20.01
C GLY A 324 33.26 -1.62 18.58
N ASP A 325 34.48 -1.65 18.08
CA ASP A 325 34.86 -1.23 16.74
C ASP A 325 35.09 -2.42 15.79
N GLY A 326 34.89 -2.23 14.49
CA GLY A 326 35.28 -3.20 13.46
C GLY A 326 34.45 -4.49 13.45
N LEU A 327 33.26 -4.49 14.04
CA LEU A 327 32.42 -5.68 14.19
C LEU A 327 31.54 -5.91 12.97
N GLU A 328 31.31 -7.18 12.63
CA GLU A 328 30.27 -7.60 11.68
C GLU A 328 29.16 -8.33 12.45
N LEU A 329 27.97 -7.74 12.50
CA LEU A 329 26.91 -8.14 13.41
C LEU A 329 25.56 -8.24 12.70
N VAL A 330 24.81 -9.27 13.04
CA VAL A 330 23.38 -9.37 12.74
C VAL A 330 22.62 -9.15 14.04
N ASN A 331 21.84 -8.09 14.11
CA ASN A 331 20.97 -7.85 15.25
C ASN A 331 19.60 -8.50 15.03
N THR A 332 19.42 -9.66 15.64
CA THR A 332 18.14 -10.39 15.67
C THR A 332 17.32 -10.08 16.93
N GLN A 333 17.79 -9.15 17.78
CA GLN A 333 17.08 -8.71 18.97
C GLN A 333 16.19 -7.52 18.60
N GLY A 334 14.91 -7.62 18.96
CA GLY A 334 13.94 -6.54 18.77
C GLY A 334 13.81 -5.68 20.03
N PHE A 335 13.13 -4.54 19.90
CA PHE A 335 12.86 -3.62 21.00
C PHE A 335 11.35 -3.37 21.09
N PHE A 336 10.77 -3.67 22.24
CA PHE A 336 9.32 -3.67 22.46
C PHE A 336 8.97 -3.22 23.88
N ALA A 337 7.68 -3.08 24.18
CA ALA A 337 7.21 -2.90 25.55
C ALA A 337 7.68 -4.05 26.45
N ARG A 338 7.96 -3.74 27.73
CA ARG A 338 8.28 -4.72 28.77
C ARG A 338 7.00 -5.18 29.47
N ASN A 339 7.00 -6.40 30.01
CA ASN A 339 5.95 -6.79 30.96
C ASN A 339 6.05 -6.00 32.27
N ALA A 340 5.00 -6.04 33.10
CA ALA A 340 4.96 -5.31 34.37
C ALA A 340 6.13 -5.64 35.31
N GLU A 341 6.65 -6.86 35.24
CA GLU A 341 7.80 -7.30 36.04
C GLU A 341 9.17 -6.88 35.45
N GLY A 342 9.22 -6.29 34.25
CA GLY A 342 10.47 -5.86 33.61
C GLY A 342 11.42 -7.01 33.24
N THR A 343 10.89 -8.20 32.95
CA THR A 343 11.68 -9.43 32.74
C THR A 343 11.74 -9.89 31.29
N GLN A 344 10.77 -9.49 30.46
CA GLN A 344 10.67 -9.91 29.05
C GLN A 344 10.02 -8.84 28.18
N TYR A 345 10.37 -8.84 26.90
CA TYR A 345 9.67 -8.08 25.87
C TYR A 345 8.30 -8.68 25.55
N LEU A 346 7.39 -7.82 25.12
CA LEU A 346 6.08 -8.15 24.56
C LEU A 346 6.12 -7.89 23.04
N PRO A 347 6.50 -8.89 22.21
CA PRO A 347 6.74 -8.68 20.79
C PRO A 347 5.54 -8.04 20.08
N GLY A 348 5.82 -7.04 19.26
CA GLY A 348 4.81 -6.27 18.52
C GLY A 348 4.11 -5.16 19.32
N GLN A 349 4.37 -5.01 20.61
CA GLN A 349 3.89 -3.87 21.41
C GLN A 349 4.96 -2.78 21.48
N TYR A 350 4.54 -1.53 21.34
CA TYR A 350 5.44 -0.38 21.32
C TYR A 350 5.94 -0.05 22.73
N ASN A 351 7.25 0.07 22.87
CA ASN A 351 7.89 0.57 24.06
C ASN A 351 7.49 2.04 24.32
N GLN A 352 7.16 2.39 25.55
CA GLN A 352 6.67 3.73 25.92
C GLN A 352 7.70 4.57 26.68
N SER A 353 8.93 4.07 26.89
CA SER A 353 9.90 4.73 27.75
C SER A 353 10.41 6.03 27.14
N THR A 354 10.57 7.07 27.97
CA THR A 354 11.22 8.31 27.55
C THR A 354 12.65 8.02 27.08
N LEU A 355 13.03 8.59 25.94
CA LEU A 355 14.33 8.36 25.28
C LEU A 355 14.66 6.90 24.97
N GLY A 356 13.66 6.00 24.94
CA GLY A 356 13.87 4.58 24.62
C GLY A 356 14.54 4.39 23.25
N LEU A 357 15.64 3.65 23.22
CA LEU A 357 16.50 3.48 22.06
C LEU A 357 16.61 2.00 21.66
N GLY A 358 16.09 1.66 20.48
CA GLY A 358 16.08 0.27 20.01
C GLY A 358 17.47 -0.31 19.74
N LEU A 359 18.32 0.42 19.03
CA LEU A 359 19.70 0.05 18.75
C LEU A 359 20.62 1.27 18.84
N HIS A 360 21.67 1.17 19.65
CA HIS A 360 22.75 2.16 19.74
C HIS A 360 24.03 1.61 19.11
N ILE A 361 24.58 2.31 18.12
CA ILE A 361 25.89 2.00 17.53
C ILE A 361 26.86 3.10 17.98
N TYR A 362 27.64 2.82 19.02
CA TYR A 362 28.60 3.76 19.59
C TYR A 362 29.97 3.69 18.91
N GLY A 363 30.46 2.47 18.65
CA GLY A 363 31.78 2.24 18.05
C GLY A 363 31.84 2.57 16.56
N SER A 364 33.03 2.43 15.98
CA SER A 364 33.38 2.78 14.59
C SER A 364 33.68 1.55 13.72
N ASN A 365 33.58 1.71 12.41
CA ASN A 365 33.91 0.72 11.38
C ASN A 365 33.08 -0.57 11.47
N ASN A 366 31.88 -0.49 12.05
CA ASN A 366 30.99 -1.64 12.21
C ASN A 366 30.14 -1.87 10.97
N GLN A 367 29.84 -3.13 10.67
CA GLN A 367 28.84 -3.56 9.71
C GLN A 367 27.69 -4.22 10.45
N VAL A 368 26.56 -3.52 10.57
CA VAL A 368 25.42 -3.97 11.36
C VAL A 368 24.23 -4.22 10.45
N ARG A 369 23.67 -5.44 10.50
CA ARG A 369 22.42 -5.80 9.83
C ARG A 369 21.30 -5.94 10.86
N GLN A 370 20.28 -5.09 10.79
CA GLN A 370 19.09 -5.15 11.65
C GLN A 370 18.06 -6.10 11.03
N ALA A 371 17.72 -7.16 11.77
CA ALA A 371 16.88 -8.26 11.31
C ALA A 371 15.63 -8.50 12.19
N ALA A 372 15.38 -7.65 13.19
CA ALA A 372 14.21 -7.70 14.06
C ALA A 372 13.58 -6.31 14.23
N ASP A 373 12.29 -6.27 14.56
CA ASP A 373 11.56 -5.01 14.72
C ASP A 373 12.03 -4.21 15.95
N LEU A 374 12.12 -2.90 15.81
CA LEU A 374 12.37 -1.94 16.89
C LEU A 374 11.17 -0.99 16.96
N LEU A 375 10.33 -1.13 17.99
CA LEU A 375 9.07 -0.40 18.13
C LEU A 375 9.09 0.47 19.38
N ALA A 376 9.32 1.77 19.19
CA ALA A 376 9.31 2.79 20.23
C ALA A 376 8.18 3.80 20.01
N ALA A 377 7.63 4.34 21.10
CA ALA A 377 6.58 5.35 21.11
C ALA A 377 6.66 6.31 22.31
N GLY A 378 7.65 6.16 23.19
CA GLY A 378 7.93 7.13 24.25
C GLY A 378 8.47 8.46 23.71
N SER A 379 8.37 9.52 24.53
CA SER A 379 8.86 10.85 24.16
C SER A 379 10.36 10.83 23.88
N GLY A 380 10.79 11.39 22.75
CA GLY A 380 12.18 11.38 22.30
C GLY A 380 12.76 9.99 21.99
N GLY A 381 11.91 8.95 21.93
CA GLY A 381 12.33 7.59 21.60
C GLY A 381 12.89 7.49 20.19
N ALA A 382 13.81 6.54 19.99
CA ALA A 382 14.42 6.31 18.69
C ALA A 382 14.51 4.83 18.36
N GLY A 383 14.34 4.51 17.07
CA GLY A 383 14.58 3.16 16.58
C GLY A 383 16.07 2.84 16.62
N ILE A 384 16.90 3.67 15.98
CA ILE A 384 18.36 3.47 15.91
C ILE A 384 19.09 4.80 16.04
N ARG A 385 20.16 4.84 16.84
CA ARG A 385 21.13 5.94 16.93
C ARG A 385 22.52 5.44 16.54
N ILE A 386 23.20 6.18 15.67
CA ILE A 386 24.54 5.85 15.18
C ILE A 386 25.50 7.00 15.46
N ASP A 387 26.61 6.68 16.12
CA ASP A 387 27.75 7.54 16.38
C ASP A 387 29.02 6.90 15.75
N GLY A 388 30.20 7.44 16.05
CA GLY A 388 31.49 6.88 15.58
C GLY A 388 31.84 7.24 14.13
N GLU A 389 32.65 6.42 13.47
CA GLU A 389 33.05 6.65 12.06
C GLU A 389 32.82 5.40 11.21
N ASN A 390 32.54 5.58 9.92
CA ASN A 390 32.52 4.51 8.89
C ASN A 390 31.62 3.30 9.19
N ASN A 391 30.58 3.47 10.00
CA ASN A 391 29.59 2.42 10.24
C ASN A 391 28.69 2.19 9.02
N THR A 392 28.42 0.93 8.69
CA THR A 392 27.43 0.52 7.69
C THR A 392 26.24 -0.12 8.38
N LEU A 393 25.05 0.44 8.18
CA LEU A 393 23.79 -0.09 8.70
C LEU A 393 22.93 -0.64 7.55
N VAL A 394 22.52 -1.89 7.65
CA VAL A 394 21.61 -2.55 6.71
C VAL A 394 20.31 -2.92 7.41
N ILE A 395 19.18 -2.41 6.93
CA ILE A 395 17.84 -2.81 7.40
C ILE A 395 17.30 -3.88 6.46
N ASP A 396 16.92 -5.03 7.00
CA ASP A 396 16.40 -6.13 6.19
C ASP A 396 14.95 -5.90 5.72
N PRO A 397 14.54 -6.53 4.60
CA PRO A 397 13.17 -6.47 4.13
C PRO A 397 12.18 -6.96 5.20
N GLY A 398 11.08 -6.23 5.37
CA GLY A 398 10.02 -6.56 6.32
C GLY A 398 10.30 -6.17 7.78
N VAL A 399 11.49 -5.66 8.10
CA VAL A 399 11.82 -5.14 9.44
C VAL A 399 11.20 -3.75 9.63
N LYS A 400 10.60 -3.54 10.79
CA LYS A 400 9.99 -2.26 11.22
C LYS A 400 10.88 -1.53 12.20
N ILE A 401 11.21 -0.28 11.91
CA ILE A 401 11.97 0.61 12.79
C ILE A 401 11.10 1.84 13.05
N TYR A 402 10.33 1.78 14.13
CA TYR A 402 9.29 2.76 14.44
C TYR A 402 9.61 3.53 15.71
N ALA A 403 9.39 4.84 15.67
CA ALA A 403 9.54 5.77 16.77
C ALA A 403 8.37 6.77 16.76
N ASP A 404 7.19 6.31 17.17
CA ASP A 404 5.92 7.05 16.99
C ASP A 404 5.55 7.98 18.16
N GLY A 405 6.50 8.23 19.07
CA GLY A 405 6.33 9.16 20.17
C GLY A 405 6.50 10.62 19.76
N LEU A 406 6.22 11.53 20.70
CA LEU A 406 6.56 12.95 20.56
C LEU A 406 8.08 13.10 20.32
N ASN A 407 8.48 13.84 19.29
CA ASN A 407 9.87 13.98 18.83
C ASN A 407 10.59 12.67 18.48
N GLY A 408 9.84 11.62 18.12
CA GLY A 408 10.42 10.32 17.79
C GLY A 408 11.35 10.35 16.58
N GLN A 409 12.39 9.51 16.60
CA GLN A 409 13.40 9.42 15.54
C GLN A 409 13.47 7.98 15.00
N GLY A 410 13.11 7.74 13.75
CA GLY A 410 13.19 6.39 13.18
C GLY A 410 14.64 5.87 13.20
N ILE A 411 15.50 6.52 12.43
CA ILE A 411 16.96 6.34 12.49
C ILE A 411 17.64 7.71 12.55
N GLN A 412 18.56 7.87 13.52
CA GLN A 412 19.38 9.06 13.67
C GLN A 412 20.86 8.75 13.51
N PHE A 413 21.52 9.44 12.58
CA PHE A 413 22.98 9.55 12.57
C PHE A 413 23.35 10.79 13.37
N ALA A 414 24.07 10.59 14.48
CA ALA A 414 24.23 11.57 15.55
C ALA A 414 25.66 12.11 15.71
N TYR A 415 26.69 11.39 15.24
CA TYR A 415 28.06 11.88 15.38
C TYR A 415 29.06 11.19 14.43
N GLY A 416 30.05 11.95 13.99
CA GLY A 416 31.23 11.48 13.25
C GLY A 416 31.07 11.57 11.73
N ARG A 417 31.59 10.59 10.98
CA ARG A 417 31.64 10.67 9.50
C ARG A 417 31.68 9.32 8.80
N GLY A 418 31.37 9.35 7.51
CA GLY A 418 31.60 8.25 6.57
C GLY A 418 30.60 7.10 6.71
N HIS A 419 29.49 7.30 7.38
CA HIS A 419 28.48 6.25 7.55
C HIS A 419 27.80 5.88 6.23
N THR A 420 27.27 4.66 6.15
CA THR A 420 26.46 4.17 5.03
C THR A 420 25.17 3.55 5.54
N LEU A 421 24.04 3.93 4.96
CA LEU A 421 22.72 3.32 5.22
C LEU A 421 22.28 2.51 4.00
N VAL A 422 21.78 1.30 4.22
CA VAL A 422 21.07 0.48 3.23
C VAL A 422 19.73 0.09 3.83
N HIS A 423 18.66 0.75 3.40
CA HIS A 423 17.32 0.60 3.94
C HIS A 423 16.39 -0.14 2.98
N ARG A 424 15.92 -1.33 3.40
CA ARG A 424 14.99 -2.17 2.63
C ARG A 424 13.70 -2.51 3.39
N GLY A 425 13.57 -2.03 4.62
CA GLY A 425 12.44 -2.32 5.52
C GLY A 425 11.37 -1.23 5.51
N ASP A 426 10.82 -0.94 6.70
CA ASP A 426 9.88 0.15 6.94
C ASP A 426 10.34 0.99 8.15
N ILE A 427 10.66 2.26 7.91
CA ILE A 427 11.07 3.23 8.93
C ILE A 427 9.95 4.24 9.10
N GLN A 428 9.53 4.50 10.34
CA GLN A 428 8.52 5.52 10.58
C GLN A 428 8.71 6.26 11.91
N ALA A 429 8.36 7.53 11.92
CA ALA A 429 8.20 8.34 13.12
C ALA A 429 7.02 9.31 12.93
N THR A 430 5.82 8.79 13.11
CA THR A 430 4.56 9.48 12.78
C THR A 430 3.96 10.24 13.97
N GLY A 431 4.59 10.16 15.14
CA GLY A 431 4.26 11.02 16.28
C GLY A 431 4.53 12.50 15.99
N PRO A 432 3.97 13.42 16.79
CA PRO A 432 4.21 14.85 16.62
C PRO A 432 5.71 15.16 16.62
N GLN A 433 6.17 16.01 15.69
CA GLN A 433 7.59 16.35 15.49
C GLN A 433 8.50 15.15 15.14
N GLY A 434 7.91 14.01 14.74
CA GLY A 434 8.64 12.80 14.40
C GLY A 434 9.34 12.90 13.05
N VAL A 435 10.57 12.36 12.98
CA VAL A 435 11.39 12.32 11.77
C VAL A 435 11.79 10.88 11.44
N GLY A 436 11.53 10.45 10.20
CA GLY A 436 11.85 9.09 9.75
C GLY A 436 13.37 8.83 9.73
N LEU A 437 14.09 9.58 8.91
CA LEU A 437 15.55 9.59 8.84
C LEU A 437 16.08 10.96 9.25
N ARG A 438 16.87 11.00 10.32
CA ARG A 438 17.51 12.23 10.82
C ARG A 438 19.02 12.15 10.68
N PHE A 439 19.59 13.09 9.94
CA PHE A 439 21.03 13.32 9.87
C PHE A 439 21.31 14.59 10.64
N ASP A 440 21.82 14.46 11.86
CA ASP A 440 21.92 15.59 12.78
C ASP A 440 22.90 15.33 13.91
N PHE A 441 23.93 16.16 14.02
CA PHE A 441 24.83 16.11 15.18
C PHE A 441 24.15 16.57 16.47
N GLY A 442 22.99 17.23 16.35
CA GLY A 442 22.36 17.98 17.41
C GLY A 442 23.16 19.23 17.77
N THR A 443 22.76 19.86 18.85
CA THR A 443 23.44 20.98 19.48
C THR A 443 24.18 20.53 20.73
N ASN A 444 25.01 21.41 21.27
CA ASN A 444 25.73 21.16 22.51
C ASN A 444 24.84 21.43 23.74
N SER A 445 24.84 20.53 24.73
CA SER A 445 24.08 20.71 25.98
C SER A 445 24.57 21.89 26.81
N LEU A 446 25.85 22.27 26.68
CA LEU A 446 26.45 23.47 27.32
C LEU A 446 26.28 24.74 26.46
N GLY A 447 25.50 24.66 25.38
CA GLY A 447 25.35 25.73 24.40
C GLY A 447 26.38 25.70 23.26
N ASN A 448 25.93 26.11 22.06
CA ASN A 448 26.75 26.10 20.84
C ASN A 448 27.89 27.12 20.87
N VAL A 449 27.82 28.11 21.77
CA VAL A 449 28.91 29.07 21.97
C VAL A 449 30.13 28.36 22.55
N VAL A 450 29.95 27.46 23.53
CA VAL A 450 31.06 26.70 24.15
C VAL A 450 31.80 25.87 23.10
N GLU A 451 31.08 25.00 22.42
CA GLU A 451 31.57 24.30 21.24
C GLU A 451 30.41 23.94 20.30
N ARG A 452 30.61 24.09 18.99
CA ARG A 452 29.70 23.60 17.94
C ARG A 452 30.47 22.65 17.04
N ARG A 453 29.87 21.51 16.71
CA ARG A 453 30.44 20.49 15.82
C ARG A 453 29.46 20.13 14.70
N GLY A 454 29.99 19.60 13.61
CA GLY A 454 29.23 19.10 12.48
C GLY A 454 30.14 18.66 11.33
N SER A 455 29.55 18.19 10.23
CA SER A 455 30.30 17.87 9.01
C SER A 455 30.98 19.13 8.47
N TYR A 456 32.31 19.14 8.51
CA TYR A 456 33.15 20.30 8.18
C TYR A 456 32.92 21.54 9.07
N ILE A 457 32.33 21.38 10.26
CA ILE A 457 32.05 22.47 11.19
C ILE A 457 32.73 22.17 12.52
N ARG A 458 33.53 23.12 13.00
CA ARG A 458 33.97 23.16 14.39
C ARG A 458 34.23 24.59 14.83
N SER A 459 33.60 25.03 15.90
CA SER A 459 33.90 26.32 16.54
C SER A 459 33.93 26.19 18.05
N ILE A 460 34.81 26.94 18.72
CA ILE A 460 34.91 27.04 20.18
C ILE A 460 34.80 28.52 20.54
N ASN A 461 33.99 28.86 21.55
CA ASN A 461 33.68 30.26 21.92
C ASN A 461 33.22 31.10 20.71
N GLY A 462 32.46 30.49 19.80
CA GLY A 462 31.98 31.11 18.56
C GLY A 462 33.06 31.38 17.50
N VAL A 463 34.29 30.86 17.67
CA VAL A 463 35.41 31.03 16.73
C VAL A 463 35.75 29.71 16.05
N ASP A 464 35.82 29.71 14.71
CA ASP A 464 36.19 28.54 13.92
C ASP A 464 37.54 27.94 14.35
N GLN A 465 37.58 26.62 14.43
CA GLN A 465 38.76 25.85 14.84
C GLN A 465 39.14 24.81 13.81
N ALA A 466 40.36 24.27 13.92
CA ALA A 466 40.77 23.12 13.12
C ALA A 466 39.82 21.94 13.35
N LEU A 467 39.36 21.32 12.26
CA LEU A 467 38.47 20.16 12.32
C LEU A 467 39.14 18.99 13.03
N LEU A 468 38.36 18.31 13.88
CA LEU A 468 38.72 16.99 14.37
C LEU A 468 38.63 15.98 13.20
N PRO A 469 39.47 14.92 13.16
CA PRO A 469 39.46 13.94 12.09
C PRO A 469 38.07 13.40 11.74
N GLU A 470 37.27 13.10 12.76
CA GLU A 470 35.91 12.57 12.69
C GLU A 470 34.86 13.56 12.17
N LEU A 471 35.18 14.86 12.07
CA LEU A 471 34.31 15.89 11.51
C LEU A 471 34.67 16.23 10.05
N ASN A 472 35.83 15.76 9.57
CA ASN A 472 36.35 16.05 8.24
C ASN A 472 35.76 15.08 7.20
N GLY A 473 34.47 15.21 6.93
CA GLY A 473 33.75 14.35 5.99
C GLY A 473 32.23 14.54 6.06
N PRO A 474 31.48 13.97 5.11
CA PRO A 474 30.05 13.79 5.29
C PRO A 474 29.76 12.91 6.51
N LEU A 475 28.74 13.26 7.29
CA LEU A 475 28.21 12.39 8.34
C LEU A 475 27.81 11.04 7.74
N VAL A 476 27.04 11.08 6.64
CA VAL A 476 26.65 9.92 5.86
C VAL A 476 27.15 10.08 4.43
N GLN A 477 28.01 9.17 3.98
CA GLN A 477 28.53 9.19 2.62
C GLN A 477 27.44 8.82 1.61
N GLN A 478 26.62 7.83 1.95
CA GLN A 478 25.60 7.27 1.08
C GLN A 478 24.44 6.67 1.89
N ALA A 479 23.20 6.99 1.49
CA ALA A 479 22.00 6.34 1.97
C ALA A 479 21.22 5.73 0.79
N ASP A 480 21.17 4.40 0.75
CA ASP A 480 20.46 3.63 -0.27
C ASP A 480 19.11 3.19 0.26
N ILE A 481 18.02 3.63 -0.39
CA ILE A 481 16.66 3.44 0.09
C ILE A 481 15.85 2.70 -0.98
N SER A 482 15.41 1.48 -0.63
CA SER A 482 14.44 0.69 -1.40
C SER A 482 13.21 0.30 -0.56
N GLY A 483 13.15 0.74 0.70
CA GLY A 483 12.04 0.54 1.64
C GLY A 483 11.20 1.79 1.86
N ARG A 484 10.25 1.72 2.81
CA ARG A 484 9.39 2.85 3.18
C ARG A 484 10.03 3.73 4.25
N VAL A 485 9.94 5.05 4.11
CA VAL A 485 10.33 6.04 5.12
C VAL A 485 9.18 7.02 5.33
N ALA A 486 8.72 7.15 6.58
CA ALA A 486 7.67 8.10 6.93
C ALA A 486 8.01 8.96 8.15
N GLY A 487 7.60 10.22 8.14
CA GLY A 487 7.73 11.10 9.29
C GLY A 487 6.74 12.27 9.24
N GLN A 488 6.28 12.71 10.41
CA GLN A 488 5.28 13.77 10.52
C GLN A 488 5.87 15.17 10.31
N GLU A 489 7.08 15.42 10.82
CA GLU A 489 7.83 16.65 10.56
C GLU A 489 8.54 16.55 9.21
N ALA A 490 9.26 15.45 9.00
CA ALA A 490 9.93 15.13 7.76
C ALA A 490 10.13 13.62 7.64
N ALA A 491 9.98 13.08 6.42
CA ALA A 491 10.45 11.74 6.14
C ALA A 491 11.98 11.68 6.22
N ILE A 492 12.66 12.72 5.72
CA ILE A 492 14.12 12.85 5.75
C ILE A 492 14.48 14.28 6.16
N LEU A 493 15.28 14.42 7.22
CA LEU A 493 15.80 15.71 7.69
C LEU A 493 17.33 15.69 7.74
N ILE A 494 17.94 16.64 7.05
CA ILE A 494 19.37 16.95 7.12
C ILE A 494 19.50 18.28 7.85
N SER A 495 20.09 18.28 9.04
CA SER A 495 20.25 19.50 9.84
C SER A 495 21.30 20.46 9.26
N ASP A 496 21.38 21.65 9.82
CA ASP A 496 22.31 22.70 9.38
C ASP A 496 23.79 22.35 9.64
N ASN A 497 24.06 21.30 10.42
CA ASN A 497 25.41 20.85 10.75
C ASN A 497 25.75 19.44 10.25
N ALA A 498 24.86 18.79 9.50
CA ALA A 498 25.07 17.45 8.95
C ALA A 498 25.17 17.48 7.43
N TYR A 499 26.25 16.93 6.87
CA TYR A 499 26.38 16.75 5.43
C TYR A 499 26.10 15.29 5.05
N VAL A 500 25.25 15.10 4.05
CA VAL A 500 25.01 13.79 3.42
C VAL A 500 25.54 13.84 1.99
N GLY A 501 26.40 12.92 1.60
CA GLY A 501 26.95 12.92 0.23
C GLY A 501 25.87 12.63 -0.82
N ARG A 502 25.16 11.50 -0.64
CA ARG A 502 24.17 11.03 -1.60
C ARG A 502 23.04 10.25 -0.92
N ILE A 503 21.81 10.47 -1.38
CA ILE A 503 20.63 9.68 -1.03
C ILE A 503 20.07 9.10 -2.33
N ASN A 504 19.93 7.78 -2.39
CA ASN A 504 19.43 7.05 -3.56
C ASN A 504 18.06 6.48 -3.26
N LEU A 505 17.03 7.00 -3.92
CA LEU A 505 15.69 6.41 -3.94
C LEU A 505 15.61 5.43 -5.11
N MET A 506 15.52 4.14 -4.77
CA MET A 506 15.61 3.03 -5.71
C MET A 506 14.30 2.22 -5.73
N GLN A 507 14.23 1.21 -6.59
CA GLN A 507 13.01 0.45 -6.81
C GLN A 507 12.45 -0.14 -5.50
N GLY A 508 11.19 0.18 -5.19
CA GLY A 508 10.52 -0.18 -3.95
C GLY A 508 10.44 0.95 -2.91
N ALA A 509 11.22 2.03 -3.07
CA ALA A 509 11.19 3.17 -2.15
C ALA A 509 9.79 3.80 -2.06
N GLN A 510 9.37 4.15 -0.85
CA GLN A 510 8.14 4.89 -0.56
C GLN A 510 8.44 5.98 0.46
N ILE A 511 8.11 7.24 0.15
CA ILE A 511 8.40 8.38 1.04
C ILE A 511 7.09 9.05 1.43
N GLU A 512 6.86 9.20 2.74
CA GLU A 512 5.66 9.82 3.31
C GLU A 512 6.04 10.93 4.29
N GLY A 513 5.91 12.18 3.86
CA GLY A 513 6.41 13.36 4.57
C GLY A 513 7.43 14.12 3.72
N ASP A 514 7.85 15.29 4.17
CA ASP A 514 8.74 16.17 3.43
C ASP A 514 10.21 15.70 3.49
N ILE A 515 11.00 16.10 2.50
CA ILE A 515 12.46 15.95 2.50
C ILE A 515 13.06 17.34 2.71
N ILE A 516 13.79 17.51 3.82
CA ILE A 516 14.27 18.82 4.26
C ILE A 516 15.79 18.77 4.46
N SER A 517 16.49 19.77 3.94
CA SER A 517 17.89 20.03 4.22
C SER A 517 18.12 21.49 4.59
N HIS A 518 18.75 21.70 5.74
CA HIS A 518 19.18 22.99 6.24
C HIS A 518 20.69 23.23 6.08
N TYR A 519 21.44 22.24 5.61
CA TYR A 519 22.88 22.36 5.41
C TYR A 519 23.20 23.40 4.33
N ALA A 520 24.26 24.18 4.51
CA ALA A 520 24.63 25.25 3.55
C ALA A 520 26.15 25.53 3.50
N GLU A 521 26.98 24.62 4.01
CA GLU A 521 28.43 24.82 4.08
C GLU A 521 29.11 24.79 2.72
N ARG A 522 30.24 25.49 2.65
CA ARG A 522 31.07 25.61 1.45
C ARG A 522 32.41 24.91 1.63
N ASP A 523 33.00 24.48 0.52
CA ASP A 523 34.36 23.99 0.50
C ASP A 523 35.39 25.15 0.44
N ASN A 524 36.68 24.79 0.41
CA ASN A 524 37.78 25.75 0.37
C ASN A 524 37.82 26.59 -0.93
N ASN A 525 37.12 26.16 -1.98
CA ASN A 525 36.97 26.88 -3.24
C ASN A 525 35.70 27.75 -3.27
N ASN A 526 35.03 27.90 -2.11
CA ASN A 526 33.77 28.61 -1.94
C ASN A 526 32.60 27.99 -2.73
N GLN A 527 32.70 26.71 -3.08
CA GLN A 527 31.62 25.96 -3.73
C GLN A 527 30.72 25.34 -2.65
N LEU A 528 29.40 25.36 -2.87
CA LEU A 528 28.46 24.69 -1.97
C LEU A 528 28.75 23.19 -1.93
N ARG A 529 28.72 22.61 -0.74
CA ARG A 529 28.74 21.17 -0.56
C ARG A 529 27.35 20.65 -0.81
N LEU A 530 27.13 20.04 -1.98
CA LEU A 530 25.82 19.61 -2.42
C LEU A 530 25.57 18.14 -2.03
N THR A 531 24.39 17.89 -1.50
CA THR A 531 23.81 16.56 -1.31
C THR A 531 23.09 16.18 -2.60
N THR A 532 23.38 15.01 -3.16
CA THR A 532 22.64 14.50 -4.32
C THR A 532 21.49 13.61 -3.86
N LEU A 533 20.25 14.03 -4.13
CA LEU A 533 19.08 13.15 -4.02
C LEU A 533 18.81 12.57 -5.41
N SER A 534 19.02 11.26 -5.57
CA SER A 534 18.85 10.59 -6.86
C SER A 534 17.72 9.59 -6.88
N PHE A 535 17.14 9.40 -8.07
CA PHE A 535 15.96 8.58 -8.30
C PHE A 535 16.26 7.54 -9.38
N GLY A 536 15.98 6.27 -9.11
CA GLY A 536 16.05 5.21 -10.12
C GLY A 536 17.44 4.69 -10.43
N GLN A 537 18.33 4.65 -9.43
CA GLN A 537 19.53 3.83 -9.50
C GLN A 537 19.19 2.35 -9.28
N ALA A 538 19.87 1.47 -10.00
CA ALA A 538 19.82 0.03 -9.81
C ALA A 538 20.53 -0.36 -8.51
N ALA A 539 19.94 -1.34 -7.82
CA ALA A 539 20.48 -1.90 -6.59
C ALA A 539 21.08 -3.30 -6.83
N ASP A 540 22.10 -3.66 -6.05
CA ASP A 540 22.55 -5.05 -5.93
C ASP A 540 21.58 -5.90 -5.08
N THR A 541 21.89 -7.19 -4.89
CA THR A 541 21.06 -8.11 -4.10
C THR A 541 20.95 -7.73 -2.62
N MET A 542 21.85 -6.88 -2.12
CA MET A 542 21.85 -6.37 -0.76
C MET A 542 21.14 -5.02 -0.64
N GLY A 543 20.63 -4.46 -1.74
CA GLY A 543 19.97 -3.16 -1.77
C GLY A 543 20.93 -1.98 -1.86
N ARG A 544 22.18 -2.18 -2.24
CA ARG A 544 23.18 -1.11 -2.41
C ARG A 544 23.14 -0.57 -3.82
N SER A 545 23.26 0.74 -3.99
CA SER A 545 23.36 1.33 -5.33
C SER A 545 24.64 0.86 -6.05
N ILE A 546 24.50 0.49 -7.32
CA ILE A 546 25.62 0.17 -8.22
C ILE A 546 25.91 1.30 -9.22
N GLY A 547 25.27 2.47 -9.07
CA GLY A 547 25.50 3.64 -9.91
C GLY A 547 25.08 3.49 -11.37
N GLN A 548 24.18 2.55 -11.68
CA GLN A 548 23.61 2.33 -13.01
C GLN A 548 22.12 2.69 -13.00
N PRO A 549 21.53 3.11 -14.13
CA PRO A 549 20.10 3.41 -14.20
C PRO A 549 19.25 2.13 -14.12
N ASP A 550 18.11 2.19 -13.45
CA ASP A 550 17.08 1.15 -13.43
C ASP A 550 15.87 1.57 -14.27
N ALA A 551 15.72 0.96 -15.44
CA ALA A 551 14.60 1.24 -16.34
C ALA A 551 13.22 0.79 -15.79
N THR A 552 13.20 -0.07 -14.78
CA THR A 552 11.97 -0.56 -14.14
C THR A 552 11.56 0.26 -12.92
N PHE A 553 12.35 1.28 -12.57
CA PHE A 553 12.09 2.13 -11.43
C PHE A 553 10.76 2.89 -11.59
N HIS A 554 9.92 2.87 -10.55
CA HIS A 554 8.70 3.66 -10.50
C HIS A 554 8.50 4.29 -9.11
N LEU A 555 8.43 5.62 -9.06
CA LEU A 555 8.11 6.38 -7.84
C LEU A 555 7.07 7.46 -8.13
N SER A 556 6.10 7.61 -7.24
CA SER A 556 5.21 8.77 -7.16
C SER A 556 5.38 9.43 -5.80
N TYR A 557 5.64 10.74 -5.75
CA TYR A 557 5.86 11.47 -4.52
C TYR A 557 5.24 12.87 -4.58
N ALA A 558 4.41 13.19 -3.59
CA ALA A 558 3.67 14.44 -3.51
C ALA A 558 4.15 15.39 -2.41
N GLY A 559 5.10 14.97 -1.57
CA GLY A 559 5.67 15.81 -0.52
C GLY A 559 6.61 16.89 -1.07
N ASN A 560 6.98 17.84 -0.23
CA ASN A 560 7.89 18.92 -0.62
C ASN A 560 9.35 18.48 -0.45
N ILE A 561 10.21 19.05 -1.30
CA ILE A 561 11.66 18.92 -1.17
C ILE A 561 12.24 20.31 -0.95
N THR A 562 12.84 20.55 0.20
CA THR A 562 13.39 21.85 0.60
C THR A 562 14.87 21.73 0.91
N GLY A 563 15.70 22.48 0.19
CA GLY A 563 17.15 22.52 0.39
C GLY A 563 17.85 23.28 -0.71
N LYS A 564 17.40 24.52 -1.00
CA LYS A 564 17.88 25.31 -2.15
C LYS A 564 19.40 25.57 -2.13
N ASP A 565 19.99 25.57 -0.95
CA ASP A 565 21.42 25.81 -0.71
C ASP A 565 22.26 24.52 -0.56
N ASN A 566 21.66 23.33 -0.70
CA ASN A 566 22.39 22.06 -0.56
C ASN A 566 21.91 20.90 -1.44
N LEU A 567 20.62 20.81 -1.78
CA LEU A 567 20.07 19.66 -2.50
C LEU A 567 20.15 19.82 -4.01
N THR A 568 20.66 18.79 -4.69
CA THR A 568 20.55 18.62 -6.14
C THR A 568 19.76 17.36 -6.45
N LEU A 569 18.91 17.42 -7.48
CA LEU A 569 18.10 16.28 -7.91
C LEU A 569 18.70 15.64 -9.16
N SER A 570 18.84 14.31 -9.15
CA SER A 570 19.24 13.53 -10.33
C SER A 570 18.25 12.41 -10.59
N PHE A 571 17.54 12.45 -11.71
CA PHE A 571 16.68 11.36 -12.15
C PHE A 571 17.49 10.46 -13.06
N ASP A 572 17.90 9.30 -12.56
CA ASP A 572 18.90 8.45 -13.19
C ASP A 572 18.25 7.39 -14.11
N GLY A 573 17.12 6.80 -13.71
CA GLY A 573 16.43 5.78 -14.49
C GLY A 573 14.94 5.63 -14.18
N GLY A 574 14.20 4.99 -15.09
CA GLY A 574 12.78 4.66 -14.90
C GLY A 574 11.89 5.89 -14.86
N THR A 575 10.78 5.83 -14.11
CA THR A 575 9.77 6.90 -14.05
C THR A 575 9.63 7.44 -12.63
N THR A 576 9.84 8.74 -12.49
CA THR A 576 9.52 9.51 -11.27
C THR A 576 8.38 10.46 -11.55
N LYS A 577 7.35 10.47 -10.70
CA LYS A 577 6.26 11.44 -10.71
C LYS A 577 6.33 12.31 -9.47
N LEU A 578 6.48 13.62 -9.64
CA LEU A 578 6.56 14.59 -8.56
C LEU A 578 5.40 15.58 -8.67
N ASP A 579 4.69 15.80 -7.57
CA ASP A 579 3.55 16.74 -7.51
C ASP A 579 3.72 17.86 -6.45
N GLY A 580 4.80 17.81 -5.65
CA GLY A 580 5.08 18.80 -4.58
C GLY A 580 5.84 20.05 -5.02
N THR A 581 6.18 20.91 -4.05
CA THR A 581 7.08 22.06 -4.27
C THR A 581 8.53 21.67 -4.02
N LEU A 582 9.41 21.99 -4.97
CA LEU A 582 10.81 21.55 -4.97
C LEU A 582 11.75 22.76 -4.94
N GLN A 583 12.14 23.18 -3.73
CA GLN A 583 13.13 24.23 -3.51
C GLN A 583 14.53 23.62 -3.49
N VAL A 584 15.20 23.58 -4.64
CA VAL A 584 16.46 22.83 -4.81
C VAL A 584 17.50 23.65 -5.54
N HIS A 585 18.76 23.28 -5.38
CA HIS A 585 19.87 23.96 -6.05
C HIS A 585 19.79 23.82 -7.57
N SER A 586 19.67 22.58 -8.05
CA SER A 586 19.50 22.24 -9.47
C SER A 586 18.84 20.87 -9.63
N ALA A 587 18.36 20.56 -10.84
CA ALA A 587 17.73 19.28 -11.17
C ALA A 587 18.13 18.81 -12.57
N THR A 588 18.46 17.53 -12.71
CA THR A 588 18.82 16.92 -14.01
C THR A 588 18.06 15.62 -14.24
N ILE A 589 17.46 15.47 -15.41
CA ILE A 589 16.83 14.24 -15.90
C ILE A 589 17.80 13.56 -16.86
N GLN A 590 18.33 12.41 -16.47
CA GLN A 590 19.27 11.64 -17.29
C GLN A 590 18.55 10.90 -18.42
N GLU A 591 19.31 10.47 -19.44
CA GLU A 591 18.76 9.87 -20.69
C GLU A 591 17.81 8.69 -20.45
N ALA A 592 18.08 7.86 -19.44
CA ALA A 592 17.28 6.68 -19.11
C ALA A 592 16.07 6.96 -18.20
N ALA A 593 15.84 8.23 -17.82
CA ALA A 593 14.81 8.62 -16.88
C ALA A 593 13.64 9.35 -17.55
N THR A 594 12.47 9.20 -16.94
CA THR A 594 11.25 9.95 -17.22
C THR A 594 10.81 10.67 -15.95
N LEU A 595 10.75 12.00 -15.98
CA LEU A 595 10.12 12.80 -14.95
C LEU A 595 8.73 13.22 -15.42
N GLY A 596 7.71 12.97 -14.61
CA GLY A 596 6.38 13.54 -14.81
C GLY A 596 5.74 14.05 -13.52
N GLY A 597 4.43 14.27 -13.54
CA GLY A 597 3.67 14.90 -12.45
C GLY A 597 3.57 16.43 -12.61
N ASN A 598 3.10 17.11 -11.56
CA ASN A 598 2.74 18.53 -11.58
C ASN A 598 3.64 19.40 -10.68
N ALA A 599 4.88 18.98 -10.47
CA ALA A 599 5.80 19.66 -9.56
C ALA A 599 6.05 21.13 -9.92
N SER A 600 6.30 21.92 -8.88
CA SER A 600 6.79 23.29 -9.00
C SER A 600 8.25 23.36 -8.53
N PHE A 601 9.17 23.51 -9.47
CA PHE A 601 10.59 23.69 -9.21
C PHE A 601 10.88 25.15 -8.86
N ASP A 602 11.51 25.39 -7.71
CA ASP A 602 12.08 26.68 -7.33
C ASP A 602 13.60 26.53 -7.20
N LEU A 603 14.30 26.84 -8.30
CA LEU A 603 15.72 26.58 -8.45
C LEU A 603 16.56 27.72 -7.85
N ALA A 604 17.76 27.39 -7.35
CA ALA A 604 18.73 28.41 -6.96
C ALA A 604 19.04 29.35 -8.14
N SER A 605 19.32 30.63 -7.82
CA SER A 605 19.46 31.68 -8.81
C SER A 605 20.51 31.33 -9.87
N GLY A 606 20.12 31.40 -11.14
CA GLY A 606 20.99 31.09 -12.29
C GLY A 606 21.05 29.61 -12.69
N ASN A 607 20.48 28.69 -11.90
CA ASN A 607 20.44 27.26 -12.24
C ASN A 607 19.25 26.90 -13.14
N ALA A 608 19.31 25.68 -13.69
CA ALA A 608 18.33 25.17 -14.64
C ALA A 608 17.83 23.77 -14.27
N LEU A 609 16.61 23.46 -14.72
CA LEU A 609 16.15 22.09 -14.90
C LEU A 609 16.70 21.59 -16.24
N ILE A 610 17.60 20.61 -16.21
CA ILE A 610 18.24 20.04 -17.39
C ILE A 610 17.53 18.74 -17.76
N ASN A 611 16.96 18.66 -18.96
CA ASN A 611 16.30 17.48 -19.49
C ASN A 611 17.14 16.80 -20.58
N ALA A 612 17.81 15.70 -20.24
CA ALA A 612 18.46 14.80 -21.19
C ALA A 612 17.68 13.50 -21.45
N GLY A 613 16.69 13.19 -20.60
CA GLY A 613 15.77 12.05 -20.75
C GLY A 613 14.40 12.48 -21.26
N THR A 614 13.33 12.05 -20.58
CA THR A 614 11.96 12.47 -20.89
C THR A 614 11.37 13.32 -19.77
N LEU A 615 10.86 14.50 -20.12
CA LEU A 615 10.00 15.31 -19.26
C LEU A 615 8.55 15.18 -19.78
N ALA A 616 7.64 14.76 -18.92
CA ALA A 616 6.23 14.52 -19.24
C ALA A 616 5.34 15.25 -18.21
N PRO A 617 5.05 16.55 -18.41
CA PRO A 617 4.22 17.31 -17.48
C PRO A 617 2.87 16.64 -17.23
N GLY A 618 2.41 16.69 -15.98
CA GLY A 618 1.09 16.19 -15.60
C GLY A 618 1.00 14.69 -15.28
N ASN A 619 -0.25 14.26 -15.08
CA ASN A 619 -0.68 12.89 -14.82
C ASN A 619 -1.83 12.56 -15.79
N SER A 620 -1.61 12.71 -17.10
CA SER A 620 -2.55 13.28 -18.09
C SER A 620 -2.30 14.79 -18.26
N VAL A 621 -3.17 15.48 -18.99
CA VAL A 621 -3.10 16.92 -19.24
C VAL A 621 -2.86 17.73 -17.96
N GLY A 622 -1.68 18.36 -17.83
CA GLY A 622 -1.22 19.04 -16.63
C GLY A 622 -0.10 20.06 -16.85
N LEU A 623 0.55 20.45 -15.76
CA LEU A 623 1.49 21.58 -15.71
C LEU A 623 2.71 21.26 -14.86
N ILE A 624 3.91 21.51 -15.37
CA ILE A 624 5.13 21.64 -14.56
C ILE A 624 5.56 23.10 -14.57
N ASN A 625 5.82 23.66 -13.38
CA ASN A 625 6.35 25.00 -13.23
C ASN A 625 7.84 24.95 -12.92
N VAL A 626 8.64 25.78 -13.58
CA VAL A 626 10.08 25.94 -13.35
C VAL A 626 10.35 27.41 -13.06
N ASN A 627 10.46 27.76 -11.77
CA ASN A 627 11.00 29.03 -11.34
C ASN A 627 12.54 28.99 -11.41
N GLY A 628 13.06 29.31 -12.60
CA GLY A 628 14.46 29.17 -12.98
C GLY A 628 14.60 29.05 -14.49
N ASN A 629 15.73 28.54 -14.95
CA ASN A 629 15.93 28.24 -16.37
C ASN A 629 15.54 26.81 -16.70
N PHE A 630 15.27 26.53 -17.98
CA PHE A 630 15.07 25.19 -18.51
C PHE A 630 16.02 24.95 -19.68
N GLN A 631 16.63 23.77 -19.72
CA GLN A 631 17.43 23.33 -20.84
C GLN A 631 17.00 21.93 -21.25
N GLN A 632 16.57 21.76 -22.50
CA GLN A 632 16.45 20.44 -23.11
C GLN A 632 17.69 20.15 -23.94
N THR A 633 18.37 19.04 -23.68
CA THR A 633 19.53 18.63 -24.46
C THR A 633 19.12 18.01 -25.80
N ALA A 634 20.09 17.68 -26.66
CA ALA A 634 19.83 17.02 -27.94
C ALA A 634 19.19 15.62 -27.82
N THR A 635 19.41 14.93 -26.70
CA THR A 635 18.79 13.62 -26.40
C THR A 635 17.45 13.77 -25.68
N GLY A 636 17.19 14.94 -25.09
CA GLY A 636 16.00 15.23 -24.32
C GLY A 636 14.72 15.17 -25.15
N ARG A 637 13.65 14.74 -24.49
CA ARG A 637 12.30 14.67 -25.02
C ARG A 637 11.33 15.38 -24.07
N LEU A 638 10.55 16.31 -24.61
CA LEU A 638 9.34 16.81 -23.95
C LEU A 638 8.17 15.99 -24.50
N LEU A 639 7.55 15.17 -23.65
CA LEU A 639 6.32 14.46 -23.97
C LEU A 639 5.16 15.30 -23.47
N ALA A 640 4.28 15.73 -24.38
CA ALA A 640 3.12 16.54 -24.05
C ALA A 640 1.84 15.86 -24.54
N GLU A 641 0.91 15.63 -23.63
CA GLU A 641 -0.39 15.06 -23.87
C GLU A 641 -1.40 16.13 -24.33
N PHE A 642 -2.40 15.73 -25.12
CA PHE A 642 -3.53 16.60 -25.48
C PHE A 642 -4.83 15.80 -25.57
N ASN A 643 -5.98 16.47 -25.43
CA ASN A 643 -7.31 15.84 -25.47
C ASN A 643 -8.21 16.39 -26.58
N GLY A 644 -9.36 15.74 -26.81
CA GLY A 644 -10.34 16.10 -27.84
C GLY A 644 -11.07 17.43 -27.58
N LYS A 645 -10.85 18.05 -26.42
CA LYS A 645 -11.38 19.38 -26.07
C LYS A 645 -10.36 20.51 -26.25
N GLY A 646 -9.13 20.18 -26.67
CA GLY A 646 -8.04 21.15 -26.85
C GLY A 646 -7.22 21.44 -25.60
N GLY A 647 -7.47 20.75 -24.48
CA GLY A 647 -6.57 20.79 -23.33
C GLY A 647 -5.27 20.05 -23.63
N HIS A 648 -4.15 20.57 -23.15
CA HIS A 648 -2.82 20.01 -23.39
C HIS A 648 -1.87 20.29 -22.24
N ASP A 649 -0.78 19.54 -22.16
CA ASP A 649 0.29 19.78 -21.20
C ASP A 649 0.99 21.11 -21.45
N THR A 650 1.45 21.72 -20.35
CA THR A 650 2.28 22.94 -20.39
C THR A 650 3.52 22.78 -19.50
N LEU A 651 4.67 23.19 -20.04
CA LEU A 651 5.87 23.47 -19.27
C LEU A 651 6.02 24.99 -19.12
N ALA A 652 5.77 25.52 -17.93
CA ALA A 652 5.91 26.95 -17.65
C ALA A 652 7.26 27.24 -16.98
N VAL A 653 8.05 28.13 -17.58
CA VAL A 653 9.42 28.48 -17.19
C VAL A 653 9.48 29.98 -16.93
N SER A 654 9.82 30.40 -15.70
CA SER A 654 9.91 31.84 -15.39
C SER A 654 11.13 32.52 -16.02
N GLY A 655 12.19 31.76 -16.31
CA GLY A 655 13.44 32.24 -16.89
C GLY A 655 13.60 31.95 -18.39
N HIS A 656 14.80 31.52 -18.77
CA HIS A 656 15.17 31.20 -20.15
C HIS A 656 14.92 29.72 -20.45
N ALA A 657 14.37 29.41 -21.64
CA ALA A 657 14.24 28.06 -22.16
C ALA A 657 15.18 27.84 -23.36
N ASP A 658 16.14 26.93 -23.22
CA ASP A 658 17.01 26.44 -24.31
C ASP A 658 16.45 25.11 -24.83
N LEU A 659 15.95 25.11 -26.06
CA LEU A 659 15.21 23.99 -26.65
C LEU A 659 16.07 23.23 -27.68
N ALA A 660 16.17 21.91 -27.50
CA ALA A 660 16.74 20.98 -28.46
C ALA A 660 15.98 19.63 -28.43
N GLY A 661 16.47 18.63 -29.15
CA GLY A 661 15.91 17.27 -29.08
C GLY A 661 14.49 17.16 -29.64
N THR A 662 13.61 16.43 -28.95
CA THR A 662 12.28 16.05 -29.47
C THR A 662 11.13 16.66 -28.67
N LEU A 663 10.11 17.16 -29.37
CA LEU A 663 8.75 17.35 -28.85
C LEU A 663 7.88 16.19 -29.33
N GLN A 664 7.37 15.39 -28.40
CA GLN A 664 6.45 14.29 -28.69
C GLN A 664 5.04 14.63 -28.17
N LEU A 665 4.10 14.80 -29.10
CA LEU A 665 2.70 15.02 -28.79
C LEU A 665 1.96 13.68 -28.70
N THR A 666 1.16 13.48 -27.65
CA THR A 666 0.44 12.22 -27.43
C THR A 666 -1.05 12.48 -27.19
N PRO A 667 -1.97 12.01 -28.05
CA PRO A 667 -3.39 12.16 -27.77
C PRO A 667 -3.80 11.23 -26.63
N THR A 668 -4.60 11.77 -25.70
CA THR A 668 -5.23 10.99 -24.63
C THR A 668 -6.51 10.34 -25.14
N ALA A 669 -6.96 9.25 -24.50
CA ALA A 669 -8.20 8.60 -24.88
C ALA A 669 -9.39 9.53 -24.65
N ASP A 670 -9.93 10.12 -25.71
CA ASP A 670 -11.05 11.06 -25.70
C ASP A 670 -11.86 10.95 -27.00
N TRP A 671 -12.99 11.67 -27.09
CA TRP A 671 -13.76 11.78 -28.31
C TRP A 671 -13.17 12.82 -29.27
N TYR A 672 -12.59 12.33 -30.37
CA TYR A 672 -12.16 13.15 -31.50
C TYR A 672 -13.20 13.06 -32.62
N GLN A 673 -13.87 14.17 -32.94
CA GLN A 673 -14.80 14.21 -34.10
C GLN A 673 -14.04 13.95 -35.41
N ASN A 674 -14.71 13.43 -36.45
CA ASN A 674 -14.05 13.04 -37.71
C ASN A 674 -13.34 14.18 -38.48
N SER A 675 -13.68 15.42 -38.14
CA SER A 675 -13.06 16.65 -38.65
C SER A 675 -12.53 17.50 -37.49
N TRP A 676 -12.05 16.85 -36.44
CA TRP A 676 -11.54 17.55 -35.26
C TRP A 676 -10.24 18.28 -35.61
N SER A 677 -10.16 19.54 -35.22
CA SER A 677 -8.96 20.36 -35.33
C SER A 677 -8.92 21.42 -34.24
N VAL A 678 -7.74 21.74 -33.73
CA VAL A 678 -7.53 22.78 -32.72
C VAL A 678 -6.19 23.49 -32.92
N ASP A 679 -6.15 24.80 -32.70
CA ASP A 679 -4.91 25.55 -32.53
C ASP A 679 -4.59 25.59 -31.03
N THR A 680 -3.41 25.10 -30.63
CA THR A 680 -3.03 24.97 -29.23
C THR A 680 -2.57 26.31 -28.62
N GLY A 681 -2.57 26.37 -27.28
CA GLY A 681 -1.67 27.26 -26.55
C GLY A 681 -0.20 26.84 -26.71
N SER A 682 0.71 27.54 -26.04
CA SER A 682 2.13 27.19 -26.07
C SER A 682 2.38 25.98 -25.17
N PHE A 683 3.05 24.95 -25.69
CA PHE A 683 3.45 23.79 -24.89
C PHE A 683 4.63 24.11 -23.94
N VAL A 684 5.43 25.11 -24.30
CA VAL A 684 6.46 25.68 -23.45
C VAL A 684 6.20 27.18 -23.35
N GLU A 685 6.03 27.68 -22.12
CA GLU A 685 5.85 29.09 -21.82
C GLU A 685 7.08 29.62 -21.09
N ALA A 686 7.89 30.48 -21.73
CA ALA A 686 9.12 31.04 -21.16
C ALA A 686 9.25 32.55 -21.40
N THR A 687 9.99 33.24 -20.52
CA THR A 687 10.30 34.68 -20.69
C THR A 687 11.18 34.94 -21.91
N SER A 688 12.10 34.02 -22.22
CA SER A 688 12.93 34.08 -23.42
C SER A 688 13.32 32.69 -23.89
N TYR A 689 13.61 32.55 -25.18
CA TYR A 689 13.92 31.27 -25.83
C TYR A 689 15.24 31.32 -26.55
N SER A 690 15.94 30.19 -26.61
CA SER A 690 16.97 29.88 -27.58
C SER A 690 16.78 28.47 -28.13
N GLY A 691 17.35 28.18 -29.30
CA GLY A 691 17.16 26.90 -29.97
C GLY A 691 15.74 26.68 -30.49
N SER A 692 15.45 25.43 -30.85
CA SER A 692 14.14 24.91 -31.28
C SER A 692 14.17 23.39 -31.20
N PHE A 693 13.02 22.74 -31.03
CA PHE A 693 12.96 21.28 -31.14
C PHE A 693 13.49 20.81 -32.50
N GLY A 694 14.44 19.86 -32.48
CA GLY A 694 15.00 19.27 -33.69
C GLY A 694 14.03 18.31 -34.37
N THR A 695 13.05 17.77 -33.63
CA THR A 695 11.98 16.92 -34.16
C THR A 695 10.68 17.17 -33.40
N THR A 696 9.58 17.35 -34.14
CA THR A 696 8.22 17.34 -33.59
C THR A 696 7.47 16.18 -34.19
N GLN A 697 6.90 15.32 -33.34
CA GLN A 697 6.18 14.13 -33.79
C GLN A 697 4.93 13.87 -32.94
N ILE A 698 4.00 13.11 -33.49
CA ILE A 698 2.76 12.69 -32.82
C ILE A 698 2.74 11.17 -32.64
N ALA A 699 2.37 10.72 -31.45
CA ALA A 699 2.34 9.30 -31.14
C ALA A 699 1.18 8.59 -31.87
N SER A 700 1.47 7.46 -32.52
CA SER A 700 0.46 6.61 -33.17
C SER A 700 -0.16 5.66 -32.14
N VAL A 701 -1.16 6.14 -31.40
CA VAL A 701 -1.83 5.40 -30.32
C VAL A 701 -3.22 4.86 -30.68
N SER A 702 -3.66 5.06 -31.93
CA SER A 702 -5.01 4.68 -32.38
C SER A 702 -4.98 3.77 -33.62
N PRO A 703 -5.78 2.70 -33.66
CA PRO A 703 -6.01 1.91 -34.89
C PRO A 703 -6.91 2.59 -35.92
N THR A 704 -7.72 3.59 -35.52
CA THR A 704 -8.80 4.15 -36.36
C THR A 704 -8.67 5.64 -36.64
N LEU A 705 -8.00 6.37 -35.74
CA LEU A 705 -7.71 7.80 -35.87
C LEU A 705 -6.30 8.01 -36.38
N ARG A 706 -6.18 8.86 -37.39
CA ARG A 706 -4.91 9.46 -37.80
C ARG A 706 -4.85 10.88 -37.26
N PHE A 707 -3.76 11.21 -36.58
CA PHE A 707 -3.48 12.56 -36.10
C PHE A 707 -2.38 13.22 -36.94
N ASP A 708 -2.54 14.52 -37.20
CA ASP A 708 -1.55 15.33 -37.91
C ASP A 708 -1.26 16.62 -37.11
N VAL A 709 -0.01 17.11 -37.20
CA VAL A 709 0.50 18.29 -36.48
C VAL A 709 1.18 19.26 -37.45
N ALA A 710 0.91 20.57 -37.32
CA ALA A 710 1.59 21.63 -38.06
C ALA A 710 2.00 22.79 -37.12
N PRO A 711 3.24 23.31 -37.21
CA PRO A 711 3.71 24.38 -36.33
C PRO A 711 3.06 25.75 -36.66
N LEU A 712 2.72 26.52 -35.62
CA LEU A 712 2.19 27.89 -35.70
C LEU A 712 3.18 28.96 -35.19
N GLY A 713 4.34 28.54 -34.67
CA GLY A 713 5.34 29.39 -34.02
C GLY A 713 5.05 29.67 -32.55
N ASN A 714 6.09 30.08 -31.80
CA ASN A 714 6.06 30.26 -30.33
C ASN A 714 5.60 29.00 -29.58
N GLU A 715 6.08 27.83 -30.01
CA GLU A 715 5.70 26.51 -29.45
C GLU A 715 4.19 26.21 -29.44
N ARG A 716 3.46 26.79 -30.40
CA ARG A 716 2.05 26.48 -30.69
C ARG A 716 1.92 25.64 -31.95
N TYR A 717 0.88 24.80 -32.00
CA TYR A 717 0.66 23.85 -33.08
C TYR A 717 -0.81 23.77 -33.48
N HIS A 718 -1.06 23.51 -34.76
CA HIS A 718 -2.36 23.09 -35.28
C HIS A 718 -2.43 21.57 -35.25
N LEU A 719 -3.34 21.02 -34.46
CA LEU A 719 -3.59 19.58 -34.34
C LEU A 719 -4.87 19.22 -35.05
N SER A 720 -4.90 18.07 -35.72
CA SER A 720 -6.09 17.54 -36.36
C SER A 720 -6.18 16.02 -36.26
N ALA A 721 -7.40 15.49 -36.34
CA ALA A 721 -7.68 14.06 -36.28
C ALA A 721 -8.72 13.65 -37.32
N THR A 722 -8.50 12.53 -38.00
CA THR A 722 -9.40 12.00 -39.05
C THR A 722 -9.57 10.49 -38.93
N ARG A 723 -10.77 9.96 -39.27
CA ARG A 723 -10.99 8.51 -39.48
C ARG A 723 -11.17 8.23 -40.97
N ALA A 724 -10.54 7.17 -41.45
CA ALA A 724 -10.77 6.66 -42.79
C ALA A 724 -12.19 6.04 -42.91
N ASN A 725 -12.78 6.06 -44.11
CA ASN A 725 -14.14 5.51 -44.34
C ASN A 725 -14.27 4.02 -43.99
N ASN A 726 -13.16 3.30 -43.95
CA ASN A 726 -13.08 1.89 -43.57
C ASN A 726 -12.45 1.68 -42.18
N ALA A 727 -12.39 2.70 -41.32
CA ALA A 727 -11.66 2.68 -40.04
C ALA A 727 -11.98 1.44 -39.18
N TYR A 728 -13.25 1.04 -39.11
CA TYR A 728 -13.66 -0.16 -38.38
C TYR A 728 -13.81 -1.39 -39.29
N SER A 729 -14.35 -1.22 -40.51
CA SER A 729 -14.63 -2.35 -41.42
C SER A 729 -13.38 -3.04 -41.98
N GLN A 730 -12.23 -2.35 -42.01
CA GLN A 730 -10.95 -2.95 -42.39
C GLN A 730 -10.51 -4.11 -41.48
N TYR A 731 -11.05 -4.17 -40.25
CA TYR A 731 -10.77 -5.23 -39.29
C TYR A 731 -11.80 -6.37 -39.32
N GLY A 732 -12.80 -6.31 -40.21
CA GLY A 732 -13.81 -7.35 -40.40
C GLY A 732 -13.29 -8.54 -41.23
N ARG A 733 -13.47 -9.76 -40.69
CA ARG A 733 -12.98 -11.02 -41.26
C ARG A 733 -13.98 -11.71 -42.20
N ASP A 734 -15.24 -11.32 -42.13
CA ASP A 734 -16.32 -11.78 -43.00
C ASP A 734 -17.24 -10.61 -43.39
N GLU A 735 -18.19 -10.89 -44.28
CA GLU A 735 -19.14 -9.89 -44.77
C GLU A 735 -19.99 -9.28 -43.63
N ASN A 736 -20.37 -10.07 -42.62
CA ASN A 736 -21.19 -9.60 -41.50
C ASN A 736 -20.42 -8.57 -40.65
N GLN A 737 -19.15 -8.84 -40.36
CA GLN A 737 -18.28 -7.93 -39.62
C GLN A 737 -17.97 -6.66 -40.43
N GLN A 738 -17.73 -6.79 -41.74
CA GLN A 738 -17.47 -5.64 -42.61
C GLN A 738 -18.67 -4.69 -42.68
N GLU A 739 -19.88 -5.23 -42.82
CA GLU A 739 -21.14 -4.48 -42.80
C GLU A 739 -21.35 -3.76 -41.44
N ALA A 740 -21.12 -4.45 -40.32
CA ALA A 740 -21.17 -3.84 -38.99
C ALA A 740 -20.14 -2.71 -38.82
N GLY A 741 -18.93 -2.88 -39.35
CA GLY A 741 -17.86 -1.88 -39.30
C GLY A 741 -18.16 -0.64 -40.14
N GLN A 742 -18.82 -0.80 -41.29
CA GLN A 742 -19.28 0.34 -42.09
C GLN A 742 -20.39 1.11 -41.36
N ALA A 743 -21.32 0.42 -40.71
CA ALA A 743 -22.35 1.05 -39.88
C ALA A 743 -21.75 1.81 -38.69
N LEU A 744 -20.73 1.26 -38.03
CA LEU A 744 -19.98 1.95 -36.98
C LEU A 744 -19.30 3.22 -37.48
N PHE A 745 -18.66 3.19 -38.65
CA PHE A 745 -18.04 4.39 -39.22
C PHE A 745 -19.07 5.52 -39.42
N LYS A 746 -20.24 5.19 -39.96
CA LYS A 746 -21.33 6.17 -40.16
C LYS A 746 -21.87 6.69 -38.82
N LEU A 747 -21.96 5.84 -37.79
CA LEU A 747 -22.34 6.26 -36.45
C LEU A 747 -21.28 7.20 -35.82
N ALA A 748 -19.99 6.90 -36.00
CA ALA A 748 -18.89 7.77 -35.56
C ALA A 748 -18.92 9.12 -36.29
N ALA A 749 -19.16 9.10 -37.61
CA ALA A 749 -19.28 10.32 -38.40
C ALA A 749 -20.46 11.21 -37.95
N ALA A 750 -21.58 10.61 -37.56
CA ALA A 750 -22.72 11.34 -36.99
C ALA A 750 -22.45 11.88 -35.56
N GLY A 751 -21.57 11.22 -34.81
CA GLY A 751 -21.07 11.67 -33.50
C GLY A 751 -22.10 11.94 -32.41
N PRO A 752 -23.19 11.15 -32.22
CA PRO A 752 -24.14 11.41 -31.15
C PRO A 752 -23.48 11.25 -29.77
N ALA A 753 -23.78 12.15 -28.84
CA ALA A 753 -23.11 12.23 -27.53
C ALA A 753 -23.07 10.88 -26.77
N SER A 754 -24.17 10.13 -26.77
CA SER A 754 -24.22 8.84 -26.06
C SER A 754 -23.43 7.71 -26.71
N ALA A 755 -22.90 7.89 -27.92
CA ALA A 755 -22.01 6.92 -28.58
C ALA A 755 -20.51 7.28 -28.43
N GLN A 756 -20.19 8.47 -27.91
CA GLN A 756 -18.79 8.93 -27.80
C GLN A 756 -17.93 8.00 -26.94
N GLY A 757 -18.46 7.48 -25.82
CA GLY A 757 -17.73 6.54 -24.96
C GLY A 757 -17.42 5.20 -25.64
N LEU A 758 -18.28 4.71 -26.54
CA LEU A 758 -17.98 3.52 -27.36
C LEU A 758 -16.77 3.79 -28.27
N PHE A 759 -16.74 4.96 -28.92
CA PHE A 759 -15.65 5.30 -29.82
C PHE A 759 -14.36 5.67 -29.10
N GLN A 760 -14.42 6.28 -27.92
CA GLN A 760 -13.24 6.45 -27.06
C GLN A 760 -12.56 5.10 -26.80
N THR A 761 -13.34 4.06 -26.50
CA THR A 761 -12.81 2.69 -26.33
C THR A 761 -12.30 2.08 -27.63
N LEU A 762 -13.08 2.15 -28.72
CA LEU A 762 -12.69 1.54 -30.00
C LEU A 762 -11.48 2.23 -30.64
N ASP A 763 -11.41 3.56 -30.56
CA ASP A 763 -10.37 4.35 -31.20
C ASP A 763 -9.05 4.36 -30.43
N PHE A 764 -9.06 4.02 -29.14
CA PHE A 764 -7.85 3.83 -28.34
C PHE A 764 -7.66 2.37 -27.94
N SER A 765 -8.26 1.47 -28.72
CA SER A 765 -8.06 0.02 -28.61
C SER A 765 -6.70 -0.41 -29.17
N ALA A 766 -6.37 -1.70 -29.06
CA ALA A 766 -5.13 -2.26 -29.59
C ALA A 766 -4.88 -1.82 -31.06
N THR A 767 -3.67 -1.32 -31.34
CA THR A 767 -3.32 -0.72 -32.64
C THR A 767 -3.34 -1.71 -33.81
N ASP A 768 -3.37 -3.02 -33.53
CA ASP A 768 -3.58 -4.08 -34.52
C ASP A 768 -5.06 -4.29 -34.91
N GLY A 769 -5.99 -3.63 -34.23
CA GLY A 769 -7.44 -3.72 -34.43
C GLY A 769 -8.07 -5.05 -34.01
N SER A 770 -7.34 -5.90 -33.28
CA SER A 770 -7.85 -7.19 -32.79
C SER A 770 -9.11 -7.06 -31.93
N GLN A 771 -9.15 -6.03 -31.07
CA GLN A 771 -10.32 -5.70 -30.23
C GLN A 771 -11.50 -5.18 -31.05
N ILE A 772 -11.25 -4.46 -32.16
CA ILE A 772 -12.31 -4.01 -33.07
C ILE A 772 -12.93 -5.22 -33.76
N SER A 773 -12.12 -6.16 -34.26
CA SER A 773 -12.63 -7.39 -34.88
C SER A 773 -13.56 -8.18 -33.94
N ALA A 774 -13.16 -8.35 -32.67
CA ALA A 774 -14.00 -9.00 -31.66
C ALA A 774 -15.24 -8.18 -31.27
N ALA A 775 -15.17 -6.85 -31.31
CA ALA A 775 -16.31 -5.98 -31.10
C ALA A 775 -17.37 -6.20 -32.17
N LEU A 776 -16.99 -6.25 -33.45
CA LEU A 776 -17.90 -6.33 -34.61
C LEU A 776 -18.92 -7.48 -34.53
N ASP A 777 -18.51 -8.65 -34.00
CA ASP A 777 -19.43 -9.77 -33.77
C ASP A 777 -20.50 -9.45 -32.72
N GLN A 778 -20.09 -8.84 -31.60
CA GLN A 778 -20.96 -8.57 -30.46
C GLN A 778 -22.01 -7.49 -30.74
N ILE A 779 -21.68 -6.52 -31.59
CA ILE A 779 -22.62 -5.46 -32.05
C ILE A 779 -23.57 -5.95 -33.13
N SER A 780 -23.34 -7.15 -33.68
CA SER A 780 -24.18 -7.73 -34.73
C SER A 780 -25.47 -8.35 -34.15
N PRO A 781 -26.57 -8.44 -34.94
CA PRO A 781 -27.80 -9.13 -34.55
C PRO A 781 -27.75 -10.66 -34.68
N ALA A 782 -26.58 -11.29 -34.83
CA ALA A 782 -26.44 -12.73 -35.11
C ALA A 782 -27.16 -13.64 -34.10
N GLY A 783 -27.16 -13.28 -32.80
CA GLY A 783 -27.85 -14.05 -31.76
C GLY A 783 -29.36 -14.24 -32.00
N TYR A 784 -30.02 -13.33 -32.70
CA TYR A 784 -31.43 -13.49 -33.08
C TYR A 784 -31.65 -14.55 -34.16
N SER A 785 -30.64 -14.83 -34.99
CA SER A 785 -30.68 -15.91 -35.98
C SER A 785 -30.61 -17.28 -35.30
N ALA A 786 -29.77 -17.44 -34.27
CA ALA A 786 -29.72 -18.65 -33.45
C ALA A 786 -31.04 -18.89 -32.69
N ALA A 787 -31.65 -17.85 -32.14
CA ALA A 787 -32.96 -17.96 -31.48
C ALA A 787 -34.06 -18.49 -32.43
N MET A 788 -34.09 -18.01 -33.69
CA MET A 788 -35.03 -18.52 -34.68
C MET A 788 -34.71 -19.95 -35.15
N ALA A 789 -33.43 -20.30 -35.28
CA ALA A 789 -33.00 -21.68 -35.55
C ALA A 789 -33.48 -22.65 -34.47
N GLY A 790 -33.26 -22.31 -33.19
CA GLY A 790 -33.71 -23.10 -32.05
C GLY A 790 -35.23 -23.25 -32.00
N SER A 791 -35.98 -22.17 -32.24
CA SER A 791 -37.46 -22.18 -32.25
C SER A 791 -38.01 -23.09 -33.35
N LEU A 792 -37.39 -23.07 -34.53
CA LEU A 792 -37.77 -23.92 -35.66
C LEU A 792 -37.50 -25.41 -35.38
N MET A 793 -36.38 -25.75 -34.74
CA MET A 793 -36.08 -27.12 -34.34
C MET A 793 -36.99 -27.61 -33.20
N HIS A 794 -37.26 -26.74 -32.23
CA HIS A 794 -38.17 -27.00 -31.11
C HIS A 794 -39.59 -27.33 -31.60
N GLU A 795 -40.11 -26.52 -32.52
CA GLU A 795 -41.41 -26.73 -33.16
C GLU A 795 -41.55 -28.13 -33.78
N ARG A 796 -40.52 -28.57 -34.50
CA ARG A 796 -40.48 -29.90 -35.12
C ARG A 796 -40.40 -31.01 -34.09
N SER A 797 -39.60 -30.81 -33.04
CA SER A 797 -39.42 -31.79 -31.97
C SER A 797 -40.73 -32.05 -31.21
N ILE A 798 -41.48 -30.99 -30.87
CA ILE A 798 -42.80 -31.10 -30.23
C ILE A 798 -43.74 -31.90 -31.13
N MET A 799 -43.84 -31.54 -32.41
CA MET A 799 -44.75 -32.21 -33.35
C MET A 799 -44.47 -33.71 -33.46
N GLN A 800 -43.19 -34.10 -33.51
CA GLN A 800 -42.82 -35.50 -33.61
C GLN A 800 -42.99 -36.28 -32.30
N THR A 801 -42.83 -35.62 -31.16
CA THR A 801 -42.99 -36.20 -29.81
C THR A 801 -44.46 -36.47 -29.53
N ALA A 802 -45.27 -35.45 -29.77
CA ALA A 802 -46.72 -35.47 -29.80
C ALA A 802 -47.31 -36.65 -30.59
N ARG A 803 -46.94 -36.75 -31.87
CA ARG A 803 -47.40 -37.79 -32.77
C ARG A 803 -47.09 -39.19 -32.23
N GLN A 804 -45.89 -39.39 -31.68
CA GLN A 804 -45.51 -40.68 -31.09
C GLN A 804 -46.33 -40.98 -29.83
N GLY A 805 -46.58 -39.96 -29.01
CA GLY A 805 -47.47 -40.03 -27.85
C GLY A 805 -48.83 -40.62 -28.21
N LEU A 806 -49.48 -40.06 -29.24
CA LEU A 806 -50.74 -40.56 -29.77
C LEU A 806 -50.59 -41.95 -30.40
N SER A 807 -49.61 -42.14 -31.29
CA SER A 807 -49.43 -43.39 -32.03
C SER A 807 -49.27 -44.59 -31.10
N GLN A 808 -48.53 -44.44 -30.01
CA GLN A 808 -48.36 -45.49 -29.00
C GLN A 808 -49.62 -45.68 -28.13
N SER A 809 -50.39 -44.63 -27.86
CA SER A 809 -51.68 -44.75 -27.16
C SER A 809 -52.71 -45.53 -27.98
N MET A 810 -52.68 -45.39 -29.31
CA MET A 810 -53.57 -46.07 -30.24
C MET A 810 -53.15 -47.54 -30.54
N LEU A 811 -52.03 -48.05 -30.00
CA LEU A 811 -51.65 -49.47 -30.13
C LEU A 811 -52.52 -50.41 -29.29
N ARG A 812 -53.42 -49.88 -28.45
CA ARG A 812 -54.39 -50.69 -27.70
C ARG A 812 -55.59 -51.04 -28.57
N PRO A 813 -56.01 -52.32 -28.63
CA PRO A 813 -57.23 -52.69 -29.34
C PRO A 813 -58.48 -52.05 -28.70
N GLY A 814 -59.36 -51.47 -29.51
CA GLY A 814 -60.65 -50.90 -29.08
C GLY A 814 -60.93 -49.52 -29.67
N THR A 815 -62.16 -49.02 -29.44
CA THR A 815 -62.63 -47.68 -29.90
C THR A 815 -62.79 -46.68 -28.76
N ASP A 816 -62.38 -47.06 -27.54
CA ASP A 816 -62.47 -46.23 -26.34
C ASP A 816 -61.50 -45.06 -26.41
N TRP A 817 -61.87 -43.96 -25.74
CA TRP A 817 -61.00 -42.79 -25.63
C TRP A 817 -59.74 -43.12 -24.83
N GLN A 818 -58.58 -42.80 -25.40
CA GLN A 818 -57.28 -42.93 -24.73
C GLN A 818 -56.73 -41.54 -24.43
N GLY A 819 -56.46 -41.26 -23.16
CA GLY A 819 -55.73 -40.08 -22.73
C GLY A 819 -54.23 -40.37 -22.58
N TYR A 820 -53.40 -39.37 -22.87
CA TYR A 820 -51.97 -39.41 -22.57
C TYR A 820 -51.45 -38.08 -22.02
N ALA A 821 -50.50 -38.19 -21.09
CA ALA A 821 -49.69 -37.09 -20.61
C ALA A 821 -48.22 -37.44 -20.85
N LEU A 822 -47.46 -36.53 -21.44
CA LEU A 822 -46.06 -36.71 -21.78
C LEU A 822 -45.25 -35.52 -21.29
N VAL A 823 -44.22 -35.80 -20.50
CA VAL A 823 -43.19 -34.82 -20.13
C VAL A 823 -41.92 -35.11 -20.92
N PHE A 824 -41.30 -34.08 -21.47
CA PHE A 824 -40.06 -34.22 -22.24
C PHE A 824 -39.02 -33.18 -21.82
N GLY A 825 -37.76 -33.51 -22.05
CA GLY A 825 -36.63 -32.60 -21.99
C GLY A 825 -35.65 -32.90 -23.12
N SER A 826 -35.10 -31.86 -23.75
CA SER A 826 -34.11 -31.98 -24.82
C SER A 826 -32.92 -31.05 -24.62
N SER A 827 -31.77 -31.50 -25.10
CA SER A 827 -30.56 -30.70 -25.29
C SER A 827 -30.11 -30.84 -26.73
N GLY A 828 -29.71 -29.75 -27.37
CA GLY A 828 -29.15 -29.72 -28.70
C GLY A 828 -27.97 -28.76 -28.77
N ASP A 829 -27.00 -29.12 -29.58
CA ASP A 829 -25.77 -28.37 -29.85
C ASP A 829 -25.62 -28.24 -31.38
N GLN A 830 -25.38 -27.02 -31.85
CA GLN A 830 -25.00 -26.73 -33.23
C GLN A 830 -23.59 -26.14 -33.21
N ASN A 831 -22.66 -26.76 -33.92
CA ASN A 831 -21.31 -26.22 -34.08
C ASN A 831 -21.27 -25.12 -35.14
N THR A 832 -20.41 -24.11 -34.94
CA THR A 832 -20.13 -23.07 -35.94
C THR A 832 -19.51 -23.67 -37.20
N ARG A 833 -20.10 -23.40 -38.38
CA ARG A 833 -19.59 -23.89 -39.68
C ARG A 833 -19.98 -22.99 -40.85
N GLY A 834 -19.00 -22.34 -41.47
CA GLY A 834 -19.29 -21.37 -42.54
C GLY A 834 -20.17 -20.25 -42.00
N SER A 835 -21.29 -19.94 -42.67
CA SER A 835 -22.29 -18.98 -42.20
C SER A 835 -23.23 -19.52 -41.10
N MET A 836 -23.06 -20.78 -40.66
CA MET A 836 -23.89 -21.37 -39.61
C MET A 836 -23.36 -20.98 -38.24
N LEU A 837 -24.22 -20.35 -37.44
CA LEU A 837 -23.91 -19.94 -36.07
C LEU A 837 -23.93 -21.14 -35.13
N GLY A 838 -22.94 -21.20 -34.24
CA GLY A 838 -22.96 -22.15 -33.13
C GLY A 838 -23.92 -21.74 -32.03
N TYR A 839 -24.61 -22.70 -31.42
CA TYR A 839 -25.49 -22.47 -30.28
C TYR A 839 -25.85 -23.74 -29.50
N ASP A 840 -26.08 -23.55 -28.20
CA ASP A 840 -26.73 -24.50 -27.30
C ASP A 840 -28.25 -24.22 -27.24
N ALA A 841 -29.06 -25.28 -27.30
CA ALA A 841 -30.50 -25.21 -27.12
C ALA A 841 -30.99 -26.24 -26.10
N HIS A 842 -31.77 -25.79 -25.11
CA HIS A 842 -32.44 -26.66 -24.14
C HIS A 842 -33.93 -26.43 -24.18
N SER A 843 -34.71 -27.51 -24.20
CA SER A 843 -36.17 -27.41 -24.10
C SER A 843 -36.73 -28.40 -23.09
N TYR A 844 -37.85 -28.05 -22.48
CA TYR A 844 -38.65 -28.98 -21.70
C TYR A 844 -40.13 -28.60 -21.81
N GLY A 845 -41.01 -29.57 -21.62
CA GLY A 845 -42.43 -29.28 -21.74
C GLY A 845 -43.34 -30.43 -21.35
N LEU A 846 -44.63 -30.11 -21.35
CA LEU A 846 -45.74 -31.02 -21.10
C LEU A 846 -46.65 -31.05 -22.32
N ILE A 847 -46.97 -32.24 -22.78
CA ILE A 847 -47.98 -32.50 -23.81
C ILE A 847 -49.11 -33.30 -23.17
N LEU A 848 -50.32 -32.79 -23.28
CA LEU A 848 -51.55 -33.49 -22.89
C LEU A 848 -52.36 -33.74 -24.14
N GLY A 849 -52.78 -34.98 -24.36
CA GLY A 849 -53.59 -35.30 -25.52
C GLY A 849 -54.51 -36.46 -25.29
N GLY A 850 -55.42 -36.64 -26.25
CA GLY A 850 -56.34 -37.76 -26.26
C GLY A 850 -56.79 -38.07 -27.67
N GLY A 851 -57.14 -39.33 -27.89
CA GLY A 851 -57.63 -39.79 -29.18
C GLY A 851 -58.38 -41.10 -29.08
N ARG A 852 -58.97 -41.52 -30.20
CA ARG A 852 -59.65 -42.81 -30.32
C ARG A 852 -59.64 -43.31 -31.76
N ALA A 853 -59.79 -44.62 -31.92
CA ALA A 853 -60.16 -45.23 -33.19
C ALA A 853 -61.62 -44.88 -33.55
N LEU A 854 -61.92 -44.72 -34.83
CA LEU A 854 -63.26 -44.42 -35.31
C LEU A 854 -64.13 -45.68 -35.30
N GLU A 855 -65.29 -45.62 -34.64
CA GLU A 855 -66.21 -46.78 -34.55
C GLU A 855 -66.65 -47.32 -35.92
N SER A 856 -66.86 -46.43 -36.91
CA SER A 856 -67.26 -46.80 -38.27
C SER A 856 -66.09 -47.23 -39.16
N ALA A 857 -64.85 -46.96 -38.75
CA ALA A 857 -63.63 -47.29 -39.48
C ALA A 857 -62.48 -47.53 -38.47
N PRO A 858 -62.44 -48.70 -37.81
CA PRO A 858 -61.52 -48.97 -36.69
C PRO A 858 -60.03 -48.86 -37.03
N ASP A 859 -59.69 -48.91 -38.32
CA ASP A 859 -58.34 -48.73 -38.83
C ASP A 859 -57.87 -47.26 -38.76
N PHE A 860 -58.77 -46.30 -38.55
CA PHE A 860 -58.45 -44.88 -38.44
C PHE A 860 -58.58 -44.39 -37.00
N ALA A 861 -57.61 -43.62 -36.55
CA ALA A 861 -57.64 -42.93 -35.26
C ALA A 861 -57.45 -41.42 -35.42
N VAL A 862 -58.15 -40.66 -34.60
CA VAL A 862 -58.01 -39.20 -34.52
C VAL A 862 -57.61 -38.81 -33.12
N GLY A 863 -56.81 -37.75 -33.00
CA GLY A 863 -56.39 -37.23 -31.70
C GLY A 863 -56.17 -35.73 -31.72
N ALA A 864 -56.29 -35.12 -30.55
CA ALA A 864 -55.97 -33.73 -30.32
C ALA A 864 -55.04 -33.59 -29.11
N GLN A 865 -54.24 -32.54 -29.09
CA GLN A 865 -53.31 -32.26 -28.01
C GLN A 865 -53.15 -30.78 -27.74
N LEU A 866 -52.77 -30.50 -26.50
CA LEU A 866 -52.31 -29.21 -26.01
C LEU A 866 -50.89 -29.39 -25.49
N ASP A 867 -50.02 -28.42 -25.79
CA ASP A 867 -48.66 -28.41 -25.28
C ASP A 867 -48.26 -27.05 -24.72
N ILE A 868 -47.45 -27.10 -23.67
CA ILE A 868 -46.72 -25.96 -23.12
C ILE A 868 -45.26 -26.36 -22.97
N SER A 869 -44.36 -25.49 -23.41
CA SER A 869 -42.93 -25.77 -23.40
C SER A 869 -42.11 -24.51 -23.25
N ASP A 870 -40.95 -24.66 -22.64
CA ASP A 870 -39.92 -23.64 -22.59
C ASP A 870 -38.74 -24.03 -23.48
N LEU A 871 -38.16 -23.04 -24.14
CA LEU A 871 -36.95 -23.13 -24.94
C LEU A 871 -35.96 -22.09 -24.46
N SER A 872 -34.71 -22.49 -24.27
CA SER A 872 -33.57 -21.60 -24.00
C SER A 872 -32.54 -21.81 -25.08
N VAL A 873 -32.13 -20.73 -25.76
CA VAL A 873 -31.06 -20.74 -26.78
C VAL A 873 -29.94 -19.82 -26.34
N LYS A 874 -28.71 -20.32 -26.37
CA LYS A 874 -27.49 -19.57 -26.06
C LYS A 874 -26.53 -19.69 -27.26
N PRO A 875 -26.29 -18.61 -28.02
CA PRO A 875 -25.26 -18.60 -29.05
C PRO A 875 -23.86 -18.84 -28.46
N ASP A 876 -23.00 -19.44 -29.27
CA ASP A 876 -21.60 -19.66 -28.90
C ASP A 876 -20.80 -18.34 -28.97
N ALA A 877 -19.67 -18.32 -28.27
CA ALA A 877 -18.70 -17.24 -28.40
C ALA A 877 -18.26 -17.07 -29.87
N PRO A 878 -18.05 -15.84 -30.36
CA PRO A 878 -17.95 -14.58 -29.61
C PRO A 878 -19.29 -13.85 -29.36
N TYR A 879 -20.43 -14.43 -29.72
CA TYR A 879 -21.74 -13.82 -29.50
C TYR A 879 -22.20 -14.03 -28.05
N SER A 880 -22.30 -12.95 -27.27
CA SER A 880 -22.82 -13.04 -25.91
C SER A 880 -24.32 -12.72 -25.87
N GLY A 881 -25.13 -13.75 -25.67
CA GLY A 881 -26.56 -13.57 -25.49
C GLY A 881 -27.28 -14.82 -25.03
N LYS A 882 -28.54 -14.64 -24.64
CA LYS A 882 -29.45 -15.73 -24.28
C LYS A 882 -30.86 -15.35 -24.66
N SER A 883 -31.52 -16.24 -25.41
CA SER A 883 -32.94 -16.14 -25.69
C SER A 883 -33.69 -17.20 -24.88
N LYS A 884 -34.86 -16.82 -24.38
CA LYS A 884 -35.82 -17.73 -23.77
C LYS A 884 -37.16 -17.56 -24.46
N ALA A 885 -37.89 -18.64 -24.65
CA ALA A 885 -39.22 -18.62 -25.22
C ALA A 885 -40.13 -19.60 -24.49
N THR A 886 -41.34 -19.16 -24.12
CA THR A 886 -42.41 -20.04 -23.65
C THR A 886 -43.42 -20.18 -24.78
N ALA A 887 -43.62 -21.40 -25.25
CA ALA A 887 -44.50 -21.72 -26.37
C ALA A 887 -45.73 -22.50 -25.89
N PHE A 888 -46.89 -22.13 -26.45
CA PHE A 888 -48.15 -22.84 -26.31
C PHE A 888 -48.64 -23.32 -27.67
N GLY A 889 -49.03 -24.59 -27.76
CA GLY A 889 -49.46 -25.22 -29.00
C GLY A 889 -50.77 -25.99 -28.87
N LEU A 890 -51.51 -26.02 -29.98
CA LEU A 890 -52.64 -26.91 -30.22
C LEU A 890 -52.32 -27.75 -31.46
N ALA A 891 -52.48 -29.06 -31.38
CA ALA A 891 -52.37 -29.91 -32.57
C ALA A 891 -53.50 -30.92 -32.71
N ALA A 892 -53.76 -31.27 -33.97
CA ALA A 892 -54.66 -32.34 -34.38
C ALA A 892 -53.88 -33.38 -35.17
N HIS A 893 -54.25 -34.65 -34.99
CA HIS A 893 -53.56 -35.80 -35.58
C HIS A 893 -54.57 -36.79 -36.17
N LEU A 894 -54.18 -37.42 -37.26
CA LEU A 894 -54.86 -38.51 -37.94
C LEU A 894 -53.88 -39.67 -38.11
N GLN A 895 -54.32 -40.88 -37.78
CA GLN A 895 -53.54 -42.11 -37.94
C GLN A 895 -54.37 -43.15 -38.67
N TYR A 896 -53.75 -43.88 -39.60
CA TYR A 896 -54.29 -45.07 -40.24
C TYR A 896 -53.40 -46.26 -39.90
N ARG A 897 -53.96 -47.29 -39.27
CA ARG A 897 -53.23 -48.48 -38.81
C ARG A 897 -54.19 -49.67 -38.58
N PRO A 898 -54.49 -50.48 -39.61
CA PRO A 898 -55.41 -51.63 -39.53
C PRO A 898 -54.86 -52.79 -38.69
N GLY A 899 -53.53 -52.97 -38.66
CA GLY A 899 -52.85 -53.99 -37.89
C GLY A 899 -51.97 -53.38 -36.79
N ALA A 900 -52.02 -53.95 -35.58
CA ALA A 900 -51.16 -53.50 -34.50
C ALA A 900 -49.67 -53.75 -34.78
N ARG A 901 -49.34 -54.77 -35.58
CA ARG A 901 -47.95 -55.23 -35.82
C ARG A 901 -47.62 -55.55 -37.28
N ASP A 902 -48.56 -55.38 -38.21
CA ASP A 902 -48.38 -55.74 -39.62
C ASP A 902 -49.19 -54.82 -40.53
N GLY A 903 -48.72 -54.68 -41.77
CA GLY A 903 -49.41 -53.94 -42.82
C GLY A 903 -49.02 -52.46 -42.91
N LEU A 904 -49.76 -51.76 -43.77
CA LEU A 904 -49.56 -50.34 -44.06
C LEU A 904 -49.97 -49.48 -42.86
N PHE A 905 -49.15 -48.51 -42.48
CA PHE A 905 -49.54 -47.44 -41.58
C PHE A 905 -49.31 -46.07 -42.22
N ALA A 906 -50.14 -45.10 -41.83
CA ALA A 906 -49.97 -43.70 -42.21
C ALA A 906 -50.34 -42.79 -41.04
N PHE A 907 -49.78 -41.58 -41.03
CA PHE A 907 -50.07 -40.55 -40.05
C PHE A 907 -50.01 -39.17 -40.69
N SER A 908 -50.72 -38.23 -40.09
CA SER A 908 -50.56 -36.81 -40.36
C SER A 908 -50.94 -36.00 -39.12
N GLY A 909 -50.34 -34.83 -38.96
CA GLY A 909 -50.76 -33.87 -37.98
C GLY A 909 -50.52 -32.43 -38.41
N LEU A 910 -51.27 -31.54 -37.76
CA LEU A 910 -51.17 -30.09 -37.89
C LEU A 910 -51.06 -29.49 -36.48
N ARG A 911 -50.05 -28.65 -36.25
CA ARG A 911 -49.86 -27.88 -35.03
C ARG A 911 -49.80 -26.38 -35.33
N LEU A 912 -50.52 -25.61 -34.53
CA LEU A 912 -50.47 -24.15 -34.49
C LEU A 912 -50.03 -23.73 -33.10
N GLY A 913 -49.20 -22.69 -33.01
CA GLY A 913 -48.83 -22.16 -31.70
C GLY A 913 -48.32 -20.73 -31.72
N LEU A 914 -48.16 -20.24 -30.49
CA LEU A 914 -47.65 -18.91 -30.16
C LEU A 914 -46.48 -19.08 -29.21
N GLU A 915 -45.46 -18.25 -29.38
CA GLU A 915 -44.30 -18.22 -28.49
C GLU A 915 -44.08 -16.81 -27.97
N GLN A 916 -44.02 -16.63 -26.66
CA GLN A 916 -43.54 -15.38 -26.07
C GLN A 916 -42.04 -15.56 -25.82
N ALA A 917 -41.22 -14.75 -26.49
CA ALA A 917 -39.77 -14.85 -26.42
C ALA A 917 -39.15 -13.55 -25.93
N ASP A 918 -38.06 -13.67 -25.18
CA ASP A 918 -37.16 -12.59 -24.82
C ASP A 918 -35.72 -12.92 -25.26
N MET A 919 -34.94 -11.87 -25.53
CA MET A 919 -33.52 -11.94 -25.84
C MET A 919 -32.78 -10.96 -24.95
N ARG A 920 -31.73 -11.45 -24.30
CA ARG A 920 -30.73 -10.61 -23.64
C ARG A 920 -29.40 -10.74 -24.38
N ARG A 921 -28.88 -9.62 -24.89
CA ARG A 921 -27.60 -9.53 -25.59
C ARG A 921 -26.64 -8.68 -24.78
N GLN A 922 -25.40 -9.13 -24.63
CA GLN A 922 -24.37 -8.43 -23.87
C GLN A 922 -23.22 -8.06 -24.80
N ILE A 923 -22.64 -6.89 -24.57
CA ILE A 923 -21.49 -6.37 -25.30
C ILE A 923 -20.43 -5.99 -24.28
N ALA A 924 -19.24 -6.54 -24.45
CA ALA A 924 -18.05 -6.28 -23.65
C ALA A 924 -16.89 -5.98 -24.61
N ILE A 925 -16.51 -4.71 -24.70
CA ILE A 925 -15.41 -4.21 -25.54
C ILE A 925 -14.52 -3.37 -24.63
N GLY A 926 -13.35 -3.88 -24.23
CA GLY A 926 -12.52 -3.19 -23.22
C GLY A 926 -13.34 -2.81 -21.98
N ASP A 927 -13.31 -1.54 -21.61
CA ASP A 927 -14.08 -0.98 -20.49
C ASP A 927 -15.55 -0.65 -20.84
N TYR A 928 -15.93 -0.70 -22.12
CA TYR A 928 -17.30 -0.49 -22.55
C TYR A 928 -18.15 -1.75 -22.33
N GLN A 929 -19.18 -1.61 -21.51
CA GLN A 929 -20.15 -2.67 -21.20
C GLN A 929 -21.57 -2.21 -21.54
N ALA A 930 -22.31 -3.04 -22.28
CA ALA A 930 -23.72 -2.82 -22.56
C ALA A 930 -24.52 -4.10 -22.46
N THR A 931 -25.73 -4.01 -21.92
CA THR A 931 -26.72 -5.08 -21.95
C THR A 931 -27.97 -4.56 -22.65
N HIS A 932 -28.45 -5.35 -23.59
CA HIS A 932 -29.67 -5.09 -24.35
C HIS A 932 -30.69 -6.18 -24.05
N SER A 933 -31.95 -5.76 -23.97
CA SER A 933 -33.08 -6.68 -23.83
C SER A 933 -34.16 -6.35 -24.84
N SER A 934 -34.79 -7.40 -25.35
CA SER A 934 -35.96 -7.29 -26.21
C SER A 934 -36.92 -8.44 -25.92
N ASP A 935 -38.20 -8.21 -26.22
CA ASP A 935 -39.26 -9.21 -26.14
C ASP A 935 -40.17 -9.15 -27.35
N TRP A 936 -40.74 -10.29 -27.74
CA TRP A 936 -41.68 -10.38 -28.85
C TRP A 936 -42.61 -11.58 -28.70
N THR A 937 -43.79 -11.49 -29.31
CA THR A 937 -44.68 -12.64 -29.49
C THR A 937 -44.55 -13.18 -30.92
N GLY A 938 -43.95 -14.36 -31.05
CA GLY A 938 -43.81 -15.11 -32.29
C GLY A 938 -45.00 -16.01 -32.59
N ARG A 939 -45.10 -16.45 -33.86
CA ARG A 939 -46.10 -17.41 -34.33
C ARG A 939 -45.41 -18.59 -34.99
N ASN A 940 -45.87 -19.80 -34.66
CA ASN A 940 -45.33 -21.04 -35.21
C ASN A 940 -46.41 -21.95 -35.82
N LEU A 941 -46.01 -22.72 -36.84
CA LEU A 941 -46.84 -23.68 -37.57
C LEU A 941 -45.98 -24.90 -37.89
N SER A 942 -46.53 -26.10 -37.67
CA SER A 942 -45.90 -27.37 -38.06
C SER A 942 -46.93 -28.29 -38.68
N ILE A 943 -46.57 -28.87 -39.82
CA ILE A 943 -47.38 -29.85 -40.54
C ILE A 943 -46.51 -31.08 -40.74
N ASP A 944 -46.99 -32.24 -40.32
CA ASP A 944 -46.31 -33.51 -40.56
C ASP A 944 -47.22 -34.53 -41.23
N ALA A 945 -46.64 -35.37 -42.09
CA ALA A 945 -47.31 -36.49 -42.71
C ALA A 945 -46.30 -37.59 -43.02
N GLY A 946 -46.71 -38.86 -42.89
CA GLY A 946 -45.84 -39.98 -43.20
C GLY A 946 -46.58 -41.29 -43.36
N THR A 947 -45.89 -42.27 -43.91
CA THR A 947 -46.39 -43.62 -44.16
C THR A 947 -45.27 -44.65 -44.08
N GLY A 948 -45.62 -45.89 -43.80
CA GLY A 948 -44.69 -47.02 -43.75
C GLY A 948 -45.43 -48.35 -43.82
N TYR A 949 -44.70 -49.45 -43.90
CA TYR A 949 -45.27 -50.79 -43.98
C TYR A 949 -44.53 -51.74 -43.04
N LEU A 950 -45.22 -52.37 -42.09
CA LEU A 950 -44.64 -53.31 -41.14
C LEU A 950 -44.76 -54.76 -41.63
N TRP A 951 -43.64 -55.48 -41.65
CA TRP A 951 -43.60 -56.92 -41.82
C TRP A 951 -43.51 -57.59 -40.44
N GLN A 952 -44.50 -58.41 -40.10
CA GLN A 952 -44.42 -59.26 -38.92
C GLN A 952 -43.50 -60.46 -39.19
N LEU A 953 -42.29 -60.43 -38.64
CA LEU A 953 -41.30 -61.50 -38.84
C LEU A 953 -41.57 -62.70 -37.94
N ASN A 954 -42.07 -62.45 -36.72
CA ASN A 954 -42.50 -63.49 -35.79
C ASN A 954 -43.57 -62.93 -34.84
N PRO A 955 -44.19 -63.75 -33.96
CA PRO A 955 -45.26 -63.29 -33.08
C PRO A 955 -44.90 -62.09 -32.20
N SER A 956 -43.62 -61.86 -31.91
CA SER A 956 -43.16 -60.78 -31.02
C SER A 956 -42.38 -59.66 -31.73
N PHE A 957 -42.13 -59.72 -33.05
CA PHE A 957 -41.25 -58.77 -33.73
C PHE A 957 -41.73 -58.40 -35.14
N SER A 958 -41.73 -57.10 -35.43
CA SER A 958 -42.06 -56.50 -36.72
C SER A 958 -41.03 -55.46 -37.13
N VAL A 959 -40.79 -55.32 -38.43
CA VAL A 959 -39.86 -54.32 -38.98
C VAL A 959 -40.34 -53.85 -40.34
N GLY A 960 -40.05 -52.60 -40.70
CA GLY A 960 -40.56 -52.01 -41.92
C GLY A 960 -39.95 -50.66 -42.28
N PRO A 961 -39.99 -50.25 -43.56
CA PRO A 961 -39.61 -48.90 -43.95
C PRO A 961 -40.67 -47.86 -43.56
N PHE A 962 -40.24 -46.62 -43.37
CA PHE A 962 -41.11 -45.45 -43.30
C PHE A 962 -40.55 -44.27 -44.10
N ALA A 963 -41.43 -43.41 -44.57
CA ALA A 963 -41.12 -42.11 -45.14
C ALA A 963 -42.04 -41.05 -44.55
N SER A 964 -41.51 -39.86 -44.27
CA SER A 964 -42.31 -38.73 -43.76
C SER A 964 -41.80 -37.39 -44.27
N MET A 965 -42.66 -36.38 -44.20
CA MET A 965 -42.36 -35.00 -44.51
C MET A 965 -42.87 -34.09 -43.39
N ASN A 966 -42.11 -33.03 -43.09
CA ASN A 966 -42.50 -32.00 -42.14
C ASN A 966 -42.19 -30.61 -42.68
N TYR A 967 -43.22 -29.75 -42.71
CA TYR A 967 -43.07 -28.32 -42.96
C TYR A 967 -43.21 -27.57 -41.64
N ALA A 968 -42.26 -26.69 -41.33
CA ALA A 968 -42.29 -25.85 -40.14
C ALA A 968 -42.03 -24.39 -40.49
N LEU A 969 -42.71 -23.48 -39.81
CA LEU A 969 -42.64 -22.04 -40.02
C LEU A 969 -42.59 -21.33 -38.67
N VAL A 970 -41.68 -20.39 -38.52
CA VAL A 970 -41.57 -19.48 -37.36
C VAL A 970 -41.53 -18.03 -37.84
N SER A 971 -42.22 -17.13 -37.14
CA SER A 971 -42.21 -15.70 -37.47
C SER A 971 -42.07 -14.81 -36.24
N ARG A 972 -41.28 -13.74 -36.39
CA ARG A 972 -40.99 -12.69 -35.42
C ARG A 972 -41.42 -11.31 -35.98
N PRO A 973 -42.12 -10.45 -35.21
CA PRO A 973 -42.33 -9.05 -35.60
C PRO A 973 -41.02 -8.25 -35.63
N SER A 974 -41.09 -6.96 -35.99
CA SER A 974 -39.96 -6.04 -35.77
C SER A 974 -39.67 -5.92 -34.27
N VAL A 975 -38.40 -5.72 -33.91
CA VAL A 975 -37.95 -5.71 -32.52
C VAL A 975 -37.07 -4.49 -32.27
N ASP A 976 -37.41 -3.72 -31.25
CA ASP A 976 -36.57 -2.67 -30.70
C ASP A 976 -35.90 -3.18 -29.43
N GLU A 977 -34.57 -3.08 -29.37
CA GLU A 977 -33.86 -3.33 -28.13
C GLU A 977 -34.01 -2.17 -27.15
N SER A 978 -33.96 -2.49 -25.86
CA SER A 978 -33.72 -1.55 -24.77
C SER A 978 -32.25 -1.61 -24.33
N GLY A 979 -31.80 -0.75 -23.40
CA GLY A 979 -30.41 -0.74 -22.90
C GLY A 979 -29.58 0.44 -23.39
N ASN A 980 -28.24 0.33 -23.42
CA ASN A 980 -27.35 1.45 -23.77
C ASN A 980 -27.62 1.98 -25.19
N ALA A 981 -27.73 3.30 -25.38
CA ALA A 981 -28.12 3.88 -26.67
C ALA A 981 -27.08 3.69 -27.80
N ALA A 982 -25.80 3.56 -27.49
CA ALA A 982 -24.72 3.51 -28.50
C ALA A 982 -24.76 2.26 -29.39
N THR A 983 -25.22 1.14 -28.83
CA THR A 983 -25.15 -0.20 -29.45
C THR A 983 -26.50 -0.91 -29.48
N ARG A 984 -27.58 -0.20 -29.11
CA ARG A 984 -28.97 -0.64 -29.18
C ARG A 984 -29.40 -0.79 -30.64
N LEU A 985 -29.99 -1.92 -30.98
CA LEU A 985 -30.44 -2.21 -32.34
C LEU A 985 -31.97 -2.09 -32.48
N HIS A 986 -32.37 -1.67 -33.67
CA HIS A 986 -33.70 -1.92 -34.22
C HIS A 986 -33.56 -3.02 -35.28
N LEU A 987 -34.38 -4.07 -35.20
CA LEU A 987 -34.42 -5.19 -36.14
C LEU A 987 -35.75 -5.24 -36.88
N ASP A 988 -35.69 -5.50 -38.18
CA ASP A 988 -36.89 -5.68 -39.00
C ASP A 988 -37.63 -6.99 -38.67
N SER A 989 -38.92 -7.05 -39.04
CA SER A 989 -39.73 -8.27 -38.91
C SER A 989 -39.18 -9.41 -39.77
N LYS A 990 -39.27 -10.66 -39.30
CA LYS A 990 -38.69 -11.80 -40.01
C LYS A 990 -39.54 -13.08 -39.93
N ARG A 991 -39.47 -13.88 -41.00
CA ARG A 991 -40.13 -15.18 -41.14
C ARG A 991 -39.11 -16.20 -41.66
N VAL A 992 -39.17 -17.42 -41.13
CA VAL A 992 -38.30 -18.54 -41.49
C VAL A 992 -39.14 -19.80 -41.64
N ASP A 993 -39.03 -20.46 -42.79
CA ASP A 993 -39.68 -21.73 -43.10
C ASP A 993 -38.67 -22.83 -43.44
N ALA A 994 -39.06 -24.08 -43.20
CA ALA A 994 -38.23 -25.23 -43.53
C ALA A 994 -39.06 -26.46 -43.85
N LEU A 995 -38.63 -27.21 -44.88
CA LEU A 995 -39.26 -28.43 -45.35
C LEU A 995 -38.28 -29.60 -45.24
N ARG A 996 -38.59 -30.56 -44.37
CA ARG A 996 -37.78 -31.74 -44.10
C ARG A 996 -38.46 -33.00 -44.61
N SER A 997 -37.75 -33.83 -45.36
CA SER A 997 -38.14 -35.22 -45.62
C SER A 997 -37.32 -36.18 -44.74
N SER A 998 -37.92 -37.27 -44.29
CA SER A 998 -37.26 -38.34 -43.55
C SER A 998 -37.53 -39.69 -44.22
N LEU A 999 -36.49 -40.51 -44.40
CA LEU A 999 -36.60 -41.88 -44.91
C LEU A 999 -35.87 -42.82 -43.95
N GLY A 1000 -36.51 -43.92 -43.56
CA GLY A 1000 -35.96 -44.76 -42.49
C GLY A 1000 -36.57 -46.14 -42.34
N LEU A 1001 -36.16 -46.82 -41.29
CA LEU A 1001 -36.65 -48.12 -40.84
C LEU A 1001 -37.24 -47.99 -39.43
N THR A 1002 -38.37 -48.64 -39.20
CA THR A 1002 -39.00 -48.79 -37.89
C THR A 1002 -39.04 -50.26 -37.52
N ALA A 1003 -38.77 -50.58 -36.26
CA ALA A 1003 -38.83 -51.93 -35.71
C ALA A 1003 -39.63 -51.92 -34.40
N GLU A 1004 -40.51 -52.89 -34.24
CA GLU A 1004 -41.39 -53.04 -33.08
C GLU A 1004 -41.25 -54.44 -32.49
N TRP A 1005 -40.97 -54.53 -31.20
CA TRP A 1005 -40.93 -55.77 -30.45
C TRP A 1005 -41.96 -55.72 -29.33
N LYS A 1006 -42.77 -56.77 -29.15
CA LYS A 1006 -43.71 -56.83 -28.02
C LYS A 1006 -43.87 -58.25 -27.49
N ARG A 1007 -43.85 -58.37 -26.16
CA ARG A 1007 -43.95 -59.63 -25.42
C ARG A 1007 -44.91 -59.51 -24.25
N ASP A 1008 -45.78 -60.51 -24.12
CA ASP A 1008 -46.64 -60.66 -22.94
C ASP A 1008 -45.85 -61.32 -21.80
N LEU A 1009 -46.04 -60.82 -20.59
CA LEU A 1009 -45.36 -61.25 -19.37
C LEU A 1009 -46.24 -62.25 -18.61
N ALA A 1010 -45.61 -63.07 -17.76
CA ALA A 1010 -46.30 -64.12 -17.01
C ALA A 1010 -47.37 -63.59 -16.03
N ASP A 1011 -47.30 -62.30 -15.66
CA ASP A 1011 -48.24 -61.63 -14.76
C ASP A 1011 -49.43 -60.98 -15.50
N GLY A 1012 -49.55 -61.20 -16.82
CA GLY A 1012 -50.60 -60.63 -17.67
C GLY A 1012 -50.34 -59.20 -18.16
N SER A 1013 -49.21 -58.58 -17.78
CA SER A 1013 -48.77 -57.30 -18.35
C SER A 1013 -48.05 -57.50 -19.68
N ASN A 1014 -47.85 -56.45 -20.48
CA ASN A 1014 -47.06 -56.54 -21.72
C ASN A 1014 -45.95 -55.49 -21.78
N LEU A 1015 -44.88 -55.85 -22.48
CA LEU A 1015 -43.73 -54.99 -22.73
C LEU A 1015 -43.57 -54.78 -24.24
N ALA A 1016 -43.48 -53.53 -24.68
CA ALA A 1016 -43.28 -53.15 -26.07
C ALA A 1016 -42.06 -52.23 -26.22
N VAL A 1017 -41.25 -52.48 -27.24
CA VAL A 1017 -40.10 -51.66 -27.64
C VAL A 1017 -40.31 -51.22 -29.08
N ASN A 1018 -40.09 -49.94 -29.38
CA ASN A 1018 -40.05 -49.43 -30.75
C ASN A 1018 -38.71 -48.74 -31.02
N VAL A 1019 -38.14 -48.94 -32.21
CA VAL A 1019 -36.90 -48.31 -32.65
C VAL A 1019 -37.10 -47.75 -34.05
N ASP A 1020 -36.85 -46.45 -34.23
CA ASP A 1020 -36.88 -45.78 -35.54
C ASP A 1020 -35.49 -45.24 -35.87
N ILE A 1021 -34.99 -45.50 -37.08
CA ILE A 1021 -33.75 -44.94 -37.61
C ILE A 1021 -34.09 -44.27 -38.94
N GLY A 1022 -33.69 -43.02 -39.14
CA GLY A 1022 -34.00 -42.29 -40.37
C GLY A 1022 -32.91 -41.29 -40.79
N TRP A 1023 -32.80 -41.08 -42.10
CA TRP A 1023 -32.06 -39.98 -42.71
C TRP A 1023 -33.02 -38.84 -43.04
N ASN A 1024 -32.63 -37.61 -42.73
CA ASN A 1024 -33.41 -36.40 -42.90
C ASN A 1024 -32.72 -35.43 -43.86
N HIS A 1025 -33.48 -34.77 -44.73
CA HIS A 1025 -33.00 -33.80 -45.70
C HIS A 1025 -33.86 -32.53 -45.73
N GLU A 1026 -33.23 -31.34 -45.68
CA GLU A 1026 -33.88 -30.01 -45.78
C GLU A 1026 -33.88 -29.47 -47.21
N TRP A 1027 -35.07 -29.17 -47.74
CA TRP A 1027 -35.26 -28.77 -49.13
C TRP A 1027 -35.27 -27.25 -49.38
N LEU A 1028 -35.67 -26.44 -48.39
CA LEU A 1028 -35.79 -24.98 -48.55
C LEU A 1028 -34.45 -24.26 -48.32
N ASP A 1029 -34.43 -22.95 -48.61
CA ASP A 1029 -33.30 -22.09 -48.26
C ASP A 1029 -33.10 -22.08 -46.74
N ARG A 1030 -31.83 -22.08 -46.33
CA ARG A 1030 -31.42 -22.14 -44.93
C ARG A 1030 -30.74 -20.85 -44.51
N ASP A 1031 -30.46 -19.93 -45.44
CA ASP A 1031 -29.80 -18.67 -45.14
C ASP A 1031 -30.80 -17.61 -44.67
N LEU A 1032 -30.52 -17.05 -43.51
CA LEU A 1032 -31.31 -16.04 -42.85
C LEU A 1032 -30.57 -14.70 -42.88
N THR A 1033 -31.10 -13.73 -43.63
CA THR A 1033 -30.60 -12.34 -43.60
C THR A 1033 -31.40 -11.49 -42.62
N GLN A 1034 -30.75 -10.94 -41.60
CA GLN A 1034 -31.30 -10.00 -40.61
C GLN A 1034 -30.82 -8.58 -40.96
N ALA A 1035 -31.76 -7.66 -41.21
CA ALA A 1035 -31.47 -6.24 -41.32
C ALA A 1035 -31.58 -5.59 -39.94
N ALA A 1036 -30.58 -4.81 -39.55
CA ALA A 1036 -30.56 -4.05 -38.30
C ALA A 1036 -29.97 -2.65 -38.50
N ARG A 1037 -30.28 -1.72 -37.60
CA ARG A 1037 -29.66 -0.39 -37.51
C ARG A 1037 -29.44 0.00 -36.07
N PHE A 1038 -28.47 0.88 -35.81
CA PHE A 1038 -28.34 1.51 -34.50
C PHE A 1038 -29.55 2.43 -34.25
N ALA A 1039 -30.33 2.14 -33.21
CA ALA A 1039 -31.61 2.81 -32.95
C ALA A 1039 -31.46 4.33 -32.73
N ILE A 1040 -30.29 4.78 -32.28
CA ILE A 1040 -29.95 6.19 -32.06
C ILE A 1040 -29.79 7.00 -33.36
N ALA A 1041 -29.54 6.35 -34.50
CA ALA A 1041 -29.35 7.02 -35.79
C ALA A 1041 -30.56 6.79 -36.71
N SER A 1042 -30.90 7.84 -37.48
CA SER A 1042 -32.22 7.94 -38.11
C SER A 1042 -32.37 7.23 -39.45
N THR A 1043 -31.33 6.71 -40.11
CA THR A 1043 -31.45 5.71 -41.23
C THR A 1043 -30.13 5.25 -41.86
N ASP A 1044 -29.06 6.05 -41.83
CA ASP A 1044 -27.83 5.74 -42.60
C ASP A 1044 -26.94 4.62 -42.00
N THR A 1045 -27.27 4.10 -40.82
CA THR A 1045 -26.49 3.05 -40.13
C THR A 1045 -27.04 1.64 -40.29
N THR A 1046 -27.92 1.39 -41.27
CA THR A 1046 -28.44 0.05 -41.55
C THR A 1046 -27.34 -0.88 -42.05
N PHE A 1047 -27.33 -2.12 -41.55
CA PHE A 1047 -26.43 -3.18 -41.95
C PHE A 1047 -27.14 -4.54 -41.90
N ASN A 1048 -26.66 -5.48 -42.70
CA ASN A 1048 -27.24 -6.82 -42.81
C ASN A 1048 -26.30 -7.88 -42.23
N THR A 1049 -26.87 -8.91 -41.61
CA THR A 1049 -26.13 -10.14 -41.29
C THR A 1049 -26.81 -11.36 -41.89
N ARG A 1050 -26.03 -12.23 -42.53
CA ARG A 1050 -26.52 -13.46 -43.16
C ARG A 1050 -25.97 -14.69 -42.43
N ASN A 1051 -26.86 -15.57 -41.99
CA ASN A 1051 -26.52 -16.77 -41.23
C ASN A 1051 -27.33 -18.00 -41.68
N SER A 1052 -26.72 -19.16 -41.85
CA SER A 1052 -27.45 -20.42 -42.11
C SER A 1052 -28.05 -20.96 -40.81
N VAL A 1053 -29.35 -21.30 -40.78
CA VAL A 1053 -30.09 -21.65 -39.54
C VAL A 1053 -30.42 -23.13 -39.33
N LEU A 1054 -30.22 -24.00 -40.34
CA LEU A 1054 -30.47 -25.45 -40.21
C LEU A 1054 -29.38 -26.27 -40.90
N PRO A 1055 -29.00 -27.46 -40.41
CA PRO A 1055 -28.18 -28.42 -41.16
C PRO A 1055 -28.96 -28.97 -42.37
N ARG A 1056 -28.27 -29.23 -43.49
CA ARG A 1056 -28.91 -29.74 -44.72
C ARG A 1056 -29.34 -31.20 -44.58
N ASP A 1057 -28.49 -32.01 -43.97
CA ASP A 1057 -28.67 -33.46 -43.81
C ASP A 1057 -28.39 -33.89 -42.37
N THR A 1058 -29.29 -34.68 -41.79
CA THR A 1058 -29.09 -35.28 -40.45
C THR A 1058 -29.57 -36.73 -40.42
N MET A 1059 -29.06 -37.50 -39.47
CA MET A 1059 -29.55 -38.83 -39.13
C MET A 1059 -30.28 -38.74 -37.78
N SER A 1060 -31.34 -39.52 -37.61
CA SER A 1060 -32.11 -39.60 -36.36
C SER A 1060 -32.28 -41.04 -35.90
N LEU A 1061 -32.10 -41.26 -34.60
CA LEU A 1061 -32.37 -42.52 -33.90
C LEU A 1061 -33.39 -42.25 -32.80
N ARG A 1062 -34.43 -43.08 -32.72
CA ARG A 1062 -35.47 -42.99 -31.69
C ARG A 1062 -35.73 -44.37 -31.13
N THR A 1063 -35.84 -44.48 -29.82
CA THR A 1063 -36.17 -45.72 -29.13
C THR A 1063 -37.22 -45.45 -28.06
N GLY A 1064 -38.22 -46.30 -27.93
CA GLY A 1064 -39.25 -46.23 -26.89
C GLY A 1064 -39.47 -47.57 -26.22
N LEU A 1065 -39.75 -47.55 -24.93
CA LEU A 1065 -40.15 -48.69 -24.12
C LEU A 1065 -41.50 -48.39 -23.49
N THR A 1066 -42.48 -49.27 -23.64
CA THR A 1066 -43.81 -49.16 -23.05
C THR A 1066 -44.11 -50.42 -22.25
N TRP A 1067 -44.46 -50.25 -20.98
CA TRP A 1067 -44.99 -51.29 -20.13
C TRP A 1067 -46.48 -51.06 -19.92
N GLN A 1068 -47.30 -51.96 -20.45
CA GLN A 1068 -48.74 -51.96 -20.23
C GLN A 1068 -49.05 -52.81 -19.00
N ARG A 1069 -49.36 -52.15 -17.89
CA ARG A 1069 -49.65 -52.81 -16.61
C ARG A 1069 -50.98 -53.53 -16.60
N SER A 1070 -52.00 -52.94 -17.24
CA SER A 1070 -53.35 -53.48 -17.34
C SER A 1070 -53.99 -53.07 -18.66
N GLU A 1071 -55.20 -53.56 -18.93
CA GLU A 1071 -55.99 -53.14 -20.10
C GLU A 1071 -56.20 -51.62 -20.16
N ARG A 1072 -56.23 -50.94 -18.99
CA ARG A 1072 -56.51 -49.51 -18.91
C ARG A 1072 -55.30 -48.62 -18.64
N LEU A 1073 -54.13 -49.14 -18.26
CA LEU A 1073 -52.98 -48.31 -17.84
C LEU A 1073 -51.65 -48.77 -18.44
N SER A 1074 -50.86 -47.82 -18.97
CA SER A 1074 -49.49 -48.05 -19.44
C SER A 1074 -48.59 -46.87 -19.16
N ILE A 1075 -47.33 -47.18 -18.89
CA ILE A 1075 -46.25 -46.22 -18.67
C ILE A 1075 -45.19 -46.47 -19.74
N GLY A 1076 -44.66 -45.40 -20.31
CA GLY A 1076 -43.59 -45.51 -21.29
C GLY A 1076 -42.49 -44.47 -21.10
N THR A 1077 -41.33 -44.80 -21.63
CA THR A 1077 -40.20 -43.88 -21.76
C THR A 1077 -39.70 -43.90 -23.19
N GLY A 1078 -39.11 -42.80 -23.64
CA GLY A 1078 -38.49 -42.72 -24.95
C GLY A 1078 -37.25 -41.87 -24.92
N ILE A 1079 -36.33 -42.18 -25.84
CA ILE A 1079 -35.15 -41.39 -26.12
C ILE A 1079 -35.05 -41.16 -27.62
N SER A 1080 -34.75 -39.93 -28.03
CA SER A 1080 -34.50 -39.59 -29.43
C SER A 1080 -33.21 -38.79 -29.55
N SER A 1081 -32.48 -39.02 -30.63
CA SER A 1081 -31.26 -38.29 -30.96
C SER A 1081 -31.23 -37.97 -32.43
N GLN A 1082 -30.71 -36.79 -32.78
CA GLN A 1082 -30.47 -36.36 -34.15
C GLN A 1082 -29.02 -35.86 -34.25
N PHE A 1083 -28.31 -36.25 -35.30
CA PHE A 1083 -26.92 -35.83 -35.51
C PHE A 1083 -26.58 -35.68 -36.99
N GLY A 1084 -25.74 -34.71 -37.35
CA GLY A 1084 -25.30 -34.46 -38.72
C GLY A 1084 -25.18 -32.97 -39.04
N GLY A 1085 -24.31 -32.62 -39.99
CA GLY A 1085 -24.12 -31.22 -40.39
C GLY A 1085 -23.56 -30.30 -39.28
N GLY A 1086 -22.95 -30.86 -38.24
CA GLY A 1086 -22.49 -30.11 -37.06
C GLY A 1086 -23.55 -29.98 -35.95
N TYR A 1087 -24.77 -30.46 -36.19
CA TYR A 1087 -25.83 -30.53 -35.19
C TYR A 1087 -25.79 -31.86 -34.44
N SER A 1088 -26.06 -31.83 -33.13
CA SER A 1088 -26.34 -33.00 -32.31
C SER A 1088 -27.45 -32.70 -31.31
N SER A 1089 -28.32 -33.67 -31.03
CA SER A 1089 -29.35 -33.51 -30.00
C SER A 1089 -29.69 -34.81 -29.31
N LEU A 1090 -30.18 -34.68 -28.09
CA LEU A 1090 -30.70 -35.76 -27.26
C LEU A 1090 -31.98 -35.28 -26.58
N GLN A 1091 -33.05 -36.07 -26.69
CA GLN A 1091 -34.32 -35.82 -26.04
C GLN A 1091 -34.76 -37.07 -25.28
N GLY A 1092 -35.17 -36.88 -24.02
CA GLY A 1092 -35.81 -37.90 -23.21
C GLY A 1092 -37.27 -37.55 -22.95
N GLN A 1093 -38.11 -38.57 -22.85
CA GLN A 1093 -39.52 -38.41 -22.50
C GLN A 1093 -40.03 -39.52 -21.59
N VAL A 1094 -41.01 -39.18 -20.76
CA VAL A 1094 -41.81 -40.12 -19.96
C VAL A 1094 -43.27 -39.87 -20.26
N ASN A 1095 -44.03 -40.94 -20.49
CA ASN A 1095 -45.46 -40.86 -20.79
C ASN A 1095 -46.28 -41.76 -19.87
N LEU A 1096 -47.48 -41.29 -19.55
CA LEU A 1096 -48.53 -42.02 -18.87
C LEU A 1096 -49.75 -42.06 -19.78
N ARG A 1097 -50.36 -43.23 -19.94
CA ARG A 1097 -51.52 -43.40 -20.83
C ARG A 1097 -52.61 -44.22 -20.18
N TRP A 1098 -53.85 -43.81 -20.38
CA TRP A 1098 -54.99 -44.47 -19.79
C TRP A 1098 -56.19 -44.52 -20.75
N ALA A 1099 -56.98 -45.59 -20.64
CA ALA A 1099 -58.23 -45.77 -21.37
C ALA A 1099 -59.41 -45.42 -20.46
N PHE A 1100 -60.43 -44.74 -21.00
CA PHE A 1100 -61.65 -44.39 -20.28
C PHE A 1100 -62.85 -45.21 -20.72
#